data_AF-A0A9D4QFH9-F1
#
_entry.id   AF-A0A9D4QFH9-F1
#
_cell.length_a   1.000
_cell.length_b   1.000
_cell.length_c   1.000
_cell.angle_alpha   90.00
_cell.angle_beta   90.00
_cell.angle_gamma   90.00
#
_symmetry.space_group_name_H-M   'P 1'
#
loop_
_entity.id
_entity.type
_entity.pdbx_description
1 polymer ?
#
loop_
_entity_poly.entity_id
_entity_poly.type
_entity_poly.pdbx_seq_one_letter_code
_entity_poly.pdbx_strand_id
1 'polypeptide(L)'
;METSAGLKDGDVRAENEALKLELERLHRELAQTSHEKIQSAQYGLVLLDEKQALQQRCDELESMYDTTKHEMEILKEALAKVQTSQKVSTTTGIEQEESLLQETATKEASLTSSLQELEKELKQVRQELSRVLAEKERLQNENYEIMKHGDVSDWERKNLRSELKDMKLREQRLLTDNNELEEENISLQKQVSSLRSSQVEFEGAKHEVRRLKEEVESLNAQLEELGSLRRIGEQQLEEALEALQSEREQKYALRRELDQRLTAESPVFHLDGLSFAGFRLGNANPDESNRVEDEDGDSEGEGSTTCRPSTVGDLFSELHLTEIRKLEKQLEQLETEKGHLSGVLEDAQQQLEKLRSIPGGDQRLVLARLVGPIRALIALHGEEVGTDGAENGVDDVTRLQKLLDKHEQRYRKALQQIAQLQAELDGMTDGVDGEADTVMSGKLRDEIANLKNKVHDYEQIMAEIKEDLSVVSEFTDETRNRLGAAQEELLAVSEDLAQLYHHVCTVNGETPSRVVLDHAKGSRPGEEGESPAATEDAPSTEKAPSDSSPIEKLKTELFRQALLRENTVDPSQCATLSETLRDQVRHLRVAVETTMEMGRSRAPPIGDGMAGTVEEEELQEQVIKLKSLLSTKREQIATLRAVLKANKRTAEVALTNLKSKYETEKAVVSETMTKLRHELKSLKEDACDVRLAASDVRGALRRRQLAATEDERKTLNSLLRMAIHQKLALTQRLEDMEMDRERSHMRRHTGTPRRGPSQQSGSRAACSAQRLDRCGAGTAASANRSTAKRHVLLLQTRLAELAAALGC
;
A
#
# COMPACT_ATOMS: atom_id res chain seq x y z
N MET A 1 -148.72 83.72 -156.23
CA MET A 1 -147.81 83.89 -157.37
C MET A 1 -146.41 83.56 -156.84
N GLU A 2 -145.95 82.31 -157.02
CA GLU A 2 -145.03 81.91 -158.11
C GLU A 2 -143.64 82.57 -157.93
N THR A 3 -142.45 81.94 -157.97
CA THR A 3 -141.93 80.60 -158.29
C THR A 3 -140.40 80.63 -158.02
N SER A 4 -139.76 79.48 -157.79
CA SER A 4 -138.35 79.18 -158.11
C SER A 4 -137.20 79.81 -157.28
N ALA A 5 -136.72 79.10 -156.24
CA ALA A 5 -135.32 79.10 -155.76
C ALA A 5 -135.11 78.01 -154.69
N GLY A 6 -135.26 76.73 -155.08
CA GLY A 6 -134.77 75.58 -154.31
C GLY A 6 -133.40 75.14 -154.84
N LEU A 7 -132.60 74.48 -153.99
CA LEU A 7 -131.40 73.67 -154.29
C LEU A 7 -130.01 74.15 -153.81
N LYS A 8 -129.88 75.12 -152.88
CA LYS A 8 -128.57 75.39 -152.21
C LYS A 8 -128.55 75.49 -150.67
N ASP A 9 -129.71 75.60 -150.02
CA ASP A 9 -129.79 75.64 -148.54
C ASP A 9 -129.92 74.24 -147.88
N GLY A 10 -130.15 73.19 -148.66
CA GLY A 10 -130.25 71.82 -148.15
C GLY A 10 -128.89 71.17 -147.87
N ASP A 11 -127.87 71.47 -148.69
CA ASP A 11 -126.54 70.86 -148.62
C ASP A 11 -125.74 71.34 -147.40
N VAL A 12 -125.81 72.65 -147.09
CA VAL A 12 -125.17 73.24 -145.91
C VAL A 12 -125.82 72.78 -144.59
N ARG A 13 -127.11 72.43 -144.63
CA ARG A 13 -127.85 71.92 -143.46
C ARG A 13 -127.55 70.46 -143.20
N ALA A 14 -127.44 69.65 -144.26
CA ALA A 14 -127.04 68.24 -144.19
C ALA A 14 -125.58 68.07 -143.76
N GLU A 15 -124.64 68.88 -144.27
CA GLU A 15 -123.25 68.89 -143.80
C GLU A 15 -123.14 69.35 -142.34
N ASN A 16 -123.91 70.36 -141.92
CA ASN A 16 -123.96 70.77 -140.51
C ASN A 16 -124.54 69.68 -139.60
N GLU A 17 -125.55 68.94 -140.04
CA GLU A 17 -126.10 67.82 -139.27
C GLU A 17 -125.14 66.63 -139.22
N ALA A 18 -124.43 66.32 -140.30
CA ALA A 18 -123.38 65.30 -140.31
C ALA A 18 -122.19 65.69 -139.40
N LEU A 19 -121.76 66.95 -139.42
CA LEU A 19 -120.73 67.46 -138.52
C LEU A 19 -121.20 67.48 -137.05
N LYS A 20 -122.47 67.76 -136.79
CA LYS A 20 -123.05 67.65 -135.43
C LYS A 20 -123.06 66.20 -134.94
N LEU A 21 -123.48 65.25 -135.78
CA LEU A 21 -123.46 63.82 -135.43
C LEU A 21 -122.04 63.31 -135.24
N GLU A 22 -121.08 63.78 -136.03
CA GLU A 22 -119.67 63.42 -135.88
C GLU A 22 -119.04 64.10 -134.65
N LEU A 23 -119.40 65.34 -134.34
CA LEU A 23 -119.03 65.99 -133.08
C LEU A 23 -119.60 65.26 -131.88
N GLU A 24 -120.84 64.77 -131.94
CA GLU A 24 -121.45 63.94 -130.89
C GLU A 24 -120.79 62.56 -130.79
N ARG A 25 -120.38 61.94 -131.90
CA ARG A 25 -119.62 60.68 -131.91
C ARG A 25 -118.26 60.89 -131.25
N LEU A 26 -117.51 61.91 -131.67
CA LEU A 26 -116.23 62.28 -131.08
C LEU A 26 -116.39 62.71 -129.62
N HIS A 27 -117.50 63.34 -129.23
CA HIS A 27 -117.78 63.64 -127.82
C HIS A 27 -118.02 62.37 -127.00
N ARG A 28 -118.75 61.40 -127.55
CA ARG A 28 -118.98 60.09 -126.90
C ARG A 28 -117.69 59.28 -126.79
N GLU A 29 -116.86 59.25 -127.83
CA GLU A 29 -115.55 58.60 -127.81
C GLU A 29 -114.57 59.33 -126.88
N LEU A 30 -114.58 60.67 -126.84
CA LEU A 30 -113.81 61.46 -125.88
C LEU A 30 -114.28 61.23 -124.44
N ALA A 31 -115.60 61.14 -124.21
CA ALA A 31 -116.17 60.85 -122.91
C ALA A 31 -115.85 59.41 -122.45
N GLN A 32 -115.91 58.44 -123.37
CA GLN A 32 -115.55 57.06 -123.09
C GLN A 32 -114.06 56.92 -122.80
N THR A 33 -113.19 57.48 -123.64
CA THR A 33 -111.74 57.48 -123.39
C THR A 33 -111.37 58.27 -122.15
N SER A 34 -112.08 59.36 -121.83
CA SER A 34 -111.93 60.09 -120.57
C SER A 34 -112.38 59.23 -119.39
N HIS A 35 -113.49 58.51 -119.49
CA HIS A 35 -113.98 57.62 -118.44
C HIS A 35 -113.02 56.46 -118.21
N GLU A 36 -112.54 55.80 -119.27
CA GLU A 36 -111.54 54.73 -119.21
C GLU A 36 -110.20 55.23 -118.66
N LYS A 37 -109.79 56.46 -118.99
CA LYS A 37 -108.61 57.11 -118.38
C LYS A 37 -108.82 57.39 -116.89
N ILE A 38 -109.99 57.89 -116.51
CA ILE A 38 -110.34 58.14 -115.09
C ILE A 38 -110.39 56.81 -114.33
N GLN A 39 -111.01 55.78 -114.91
CA GLN A 39 -111.10 54.45 -114.32
C GLN A 39 -109.71 53.80 -114.18
N SER A 40 -108.84 53.93 -115.19
CA SER A 40 -107.46 53.46 -115.14
C SER A 40 -106.62 54.23 -114.11
N ALA A 41 -106.85 55.53 -113.95
CA ALA A 41 -106.21 56.34 -112.92
C ALA A 41 -106.72 55.98 -111.51
N GLN A 42 -108.01 55.68 -111.36
CA GLN A 42 -108.59 55.19 -110.11
C GLN A 42 -108.02 53.82 -109.72
N TYR A 43 -107.94 52.88 -110.67
CA TYR A 43 -107.26 51.60 -110.43
C TYR A 43 -105.76 51.80 -110.16
N GLY A 44 -105.11 52.73 -110.86
CA GLY A 44 -103.71 53.09 -110.61
C GLY A 44 -103.49 53.67 -109.21
N LEU A 45 -104.42 54.47 -108.70
CA LEU A 45 -104.38 55.01 -107.34
C LEU A 45 -104.53 53.89 -106.30
N VAL A 46 -105.53 53.01 -106.47
CA VAL A 46 -105.73 51.85 -105.57
C VAL A 46 -104.50 50.94 -105.57
N LEU A 47 -103.89 50.67 -106.74
CA LEU A 47 -102.67 49.89 -106.84
C LEU A 47 -101.46 50.58 -106.19
N LEU A 48 -101.37 51.91 -106.25
CA LEU A 48 -100.34 52.67 -105.55
C LEU A 48 -100.55 52.64 -104.03
N ASP A 49 -101.78 52.77 -103.56
CA ASP A 49 -102.13 52.66 -102.14
C ASP A 49 -101.86 51.24 -101.61
N GLU A 50 -102.23 50.20 -102.37
CA GLU A 50 -101.91 48.80 -102.05
C GLU A 50 -100.40 48.54 -102.05
N LYS A 51 -99.68 49.07 -103.06
CA LYS A 51 -98.21 48.98 -103.10
C LYS A 51 -97.58 49.70 -101.91
N GLN A 52 -98.08 50.88 -101.54
CA GLN A 52 -97.57 51.65 -100.40
C GLN A 52 -97.86 50.93 -99.08
N ALA A 53 -99.04 50.36 -98.92
CA ALA A 53 -99.41 49.54 -97.75
C ALA A 53 -98.56 48.26 -97.67
N LEU A 54 -98.29 47.60 -98.80
CA LEU A 54 -97.39 46.44 -98.86
C LEU A 54 -95.94 46.83 -98.55
N GLN A 55 -95.47 47.98 -99.05
CA GLN A 55 -94.12 48.48 -98.75
C GLN A 55 -93.98 48.77 -97.26
N GLN A 56 -94.93 49.48 -96.65
CA GLN A 56 -94.94 49.73 -95.20
C GLN A 56 -94.90 48.42 -94.42
N ARG A 57 -95.68 47.42 -94.82
CA ARG A 57 -95.68 46.11 -94.18
C ARG A 57 -94.35 45.36 -94.37
N CYS A 58 -93.70 45.47 -95.53
CA CYS A 58 -92.37 44.92 -95.77
C CYS A 58 -91.32 45.61 -94.88
N ASP A 59 -91.33 46.94 -94.82
CA ASP A 59 -90.41 47.73 -94.01
C ASP A 59 -90.61 47.44 -92.50
N GLU A 60 -91.86 47.30 -92.05
CA GLU A 60 -92.20 46.86 -90.68
C GLU A 60 -91.69 45.45 -90.40
N LEU A 61 -91.88 44.50 -91.33
CA LEU A 61 -91.39 43.13 -91.18
C LEU A 61 -89.85 43.06 -91.18
N GLU A 62 -89.18 43.86 -92.00
CA GLU A 62 -87.71 43.99 -92.00
C GLU A 62 -87.22 44.57 -90.67
N SER A 63 -87.85 45.64 -90.18
CA SER A 63 -87.52 46.20 -88.87
C SER A 63 -87.73 45.18 -87.74
N MET A 64 -88.81 44.39 -87.78
CA MET A 64 -89.06 43.33 -86.80
C MET A 64 -88.07 42.15 -86.95
N TYR A 65 -87.63 41.85 -88.18
CA TYR A 65 -86.60 40.85 -88.44
C TYR A 65 -85.25 41.31 -87.89
N ASP A 66 -84.86 42.55 -88.12
CA ASP A 66 -83.59 43.09 -87.63
C ASP A 66 -83.57 43.20 -86.10
N THR A 67 -84.67 43.59 -85.46
CA THR A 67 -84.77 43.61 -83.99
C THR A 67 -84.68 42.20 -83.41
N THR A 68 -85.44 41.25 -83.93
CA THR A 68 -85.40 39.85 -83.44
C THR A 68 -84.04 39.18 -83.70
N LYS A 69 -83.38 39.51 -84.81
CA LYS A 69 -82.00 39.06 -85.09
C LYS A 69 -81.02 39.64 -84.07
N HIS A 70 -81.11 40.93 -83.78
CA HIS A 70 -80.25 41.56 -82.77
C HIS A 70 -80.49 40.99 -81.37
N GLU A 71 -81.74 40.79 -80.98
CA GLU A 71 -82.11 40.11 -79.73
C GLU A 71 -81.54 38.68 -79.67
N MET A 72 -81.60 37.94 -80.78
CA MET A 72 -81.01 36.60 -80.87
C MET A 72 -79.48 36.63 -80.69
N GLU A 73 -78.79 37.61 -81.26
CA GLU A 73 -77.34 37.79 -81.09
C GLU A 73 -76.99 38.11 -79.63
N ILE A 74 -77.71 39.05 -78.99
CA ILE A 74 -77.54 39.37 -77.57
C ILE A 74 -77.77 38.13 -76.69
N LEU A 75 -78.82 37.36 -76.96
CA LEU A 75 -79.12 36.14 -76.21
C LEU A 75 -78.04 35.07 -76.40
N LYS A 76 -77.49 34.92 -77.60
CA LYS A 76 -76.36 34.00 -77.86
C LYS A 76 -75.11 34.42 -77.10
N GLU A 77 -74.78 35.72 -77.10
CA GLU A 77 -73.65 36.23 -76.32
C GLU A 77 -73.85 36.07 -74.82
N ALA A 78 -75.05 36.35 -74.31
CA ALA A 78 -75.39 36.15 -72.91
C ALA A 78 -75.27 34.67 -72.51
N LEU A 79 -75.76 33.76 -73.34
CA LEU A 79 -75.62 32.31 -73.12
C LEU A 79 -74.15 31.89 -73.09
N ALA A 80 -73.33 32.36 -74.04
CA ALA A 80 -71.90 32.06 -74.08
C ALA A 80 -71.16 32.58 -72.84
N LYS A 81 -71.50 33.80 -72.38
CA LYS A 81 -70.96 34.37 -71.13
C LYS A 81 -71.37 33.55 -69.91
N VAL A 82 -72.62 33.13 -69.81
CA VAL A 82 -73.08 32.27 -68.70
C VAL A 82 -72.39 30.92 -68.72
N GLN A 83 -72.27 30.28 -69.89
CA GLN A 83 -71.58 28.99 -70.02
C GLN A 83 -70.09 29.07 -69.66
N THR A 84 -69.40 30.12 -70.09
CA THR A 84 -67.98 30.33 -69.75
C THR A 84 -67.81 30.66 -68.26
N SER A 85 -68.63 31.55 -67.72
CA SER A 85 -68.63 31.87 -66.28
C SER A 85 -68.93 30.64 -65.42
N GLN A 86 -69.88 29.79 -65.83
CA GLN A 86 -70.20 28.56 -65.12
C GLN A 86 -69.02 27.58 -65.16
N LYS A 87 -68.40 27.38 -66.33
CA LYS A 87 -67.20 26.54 -66.47
C LYS A 87 -66.07 27.03 -65.55
N VAL A 88 -65.74 28.32 -65.60
CA VAL A 88 -64.70 28.90 -64.74
C VAL A 88 -65.06 28.74 -63.27
N SER A 89 -66.29 29.02 -62.87
CA SER A 89 -66.73 28.84 -61.47
C SER A 89 -66.60 27.38 -61.01
N THR A 90 -66.96 26.42 -61.87
CA THR A 90 -66.82 24.99 -61.55
C THR A 90 -65.35 24.57 -61.47
N THR A 91 -64.49 25.01 -62.39
CA THR A 91 -63.07 24.67 -62.36
C THR A 91 -62.38 25.30 -61.18
N THR A 92 -62.67 26.57 -60.86
CA THR A 92 -62.11 27.21 -59.67
C THR A 92 -62.58 26.55 -58.37
N GLY A 93 -63.81 26.03 -58.34
CA GLY A 93 -64.31 25.26 -57.19
C GLY A 93 -63.53 23.96 -57.01
N ILE A 94 -63.31 23.21 -58.10
CA ILE A 94 -62.51 21.97 -58.10
C ILE A 94 -61.05 22.26 -57.70
N GLU A 95 -60.42 23.28 -58.28
CA GLU A 95 -59.04 23.66 -57.95
C GLU A 95 -58.88 24.06 -56.48
N GLN A 96 -59.86 24.76 -55.90
CA GLN A 96 -59.86 25.09 -54.47
C GLN A 96 -60.01 23.84 -53.60
N GLU A 97 -60.92 22.93 -53.94
CA GLU A 97 -61.08 21.65 -53.23
C GLU A 97 -59.81 20.80 -53.32
N GLU A 98 -59.20 20.68 -54.50
CA GLU A 98 -57.94 19.98 -54.71
C GLU A 98 -56.80 20.59 -53.89
N SER A 99 -56.70 21.93 -53.85
CA SER A 99 -55.71 22.64 -53.03
C SER A 99 -55.90 22.36 -51.54
N LEU A 100 -57.14 22.37 -51.04
CA LEU A 100 -57.46 22.06 -49.64
C LEU A 100 -57.15 20.60 -49.31
N LEU A 101 -57.46 19.67 -50.20
CA LEU A 101 -57.13 18.25 -50.05
C LEU A 101 -55.61 18.04 -50.02
N GLN A 102 -54.87 18.73 -50.89
CA GLN A 102 -53.41 18.64 -50.91
C GLN A 102 -52.77 19.26 -49.66
N GLU A 103 -53.29 20.40 -49.17
CA GLU A 103 -52.87 20.98 -47.90
C GLU A 103 -53.15 20.02 -46.73
N THR A 104 -54.31 19.36 -46.73
CA THR A 104 -54.67 18.38 -45.71
C THR A 104 -53.74 17.16 -45.76
N ALA A 105 -53.50 16.60 -46.94
CA ALA A 105 -52.61 15.46 -47.13
C ALA A 105 -51.16 15.78 -46.73
N THR A 106 -50.66 16.98 -47.05
CA THR A 106 -49.30 17.40 -46.66
C THR A 106 -49.19 17.62 -45.15
N LYS A 107 -50.21 18.20 -44.49
CA LYS A 107 -50.26 18.29 -43.03
C LYS A 107 -50.30 16.91 -42.38
N GLU A 108 -51.15 16.00 -42.85
CA GLU A 108 -51.19 14.62 -42.35
C GLU A 108 -49.86 13.90 -42.54
N ALA A 109 -49.20 14.05 -43.70
CA ALA A 109 -47.87 13.50 -43.94
C ALA A 109 -46.82 14.06 -42.97
N SER A 110 -46.86 15.36 -42.67
CA SER A 110 -45.93 15.98 -41.72
C SER A 110 -46.15 15.50 -40.27
N LEU A 111 -47.42 15.41 -39.84
CA LEU A 111 -47.77 14.92 -38.51
C LEU A 111 -47.43 13.44 -38.34
N THR A 112 -47.65 12.63 -39.37
CA THR A 112 -47.28 11.21 -39.34
C THR A 112 -45.77 11.01 -39.32
N SER A 113 -44.98 11.82 -40.05
CA SER A 113 -43.51 11.81 -39.94
C SER A 113 -43.05 12.18 -38.52
N SER A 114 -43.60 13.25 -37.95
CA SER A 114 -43.26 13.68 -36.59
C SER A 114 -43.63 12.62 -35.53
N LEU A 115 -44.78 11.96 -35.68
CA LEU A 115 -45.15 10.84 -34.81
C LEU A 115 -44.16 9.67 -34.90
N GLN A 116 -43.72 9.31 -36.10
CA GLN A 116 -42.73 8.24 -36.29
C GLN A 116 -41.36 8.58 -35.69
N GLU A 117 -40.92 9.83 -35.82
CA GLU A 117 -39.69 10.33 -35.20
C GLU A 117 -39.78 10.25 -33.67
N LEU A 118 -40.85 10.77 -33.08
CA LEU A 118 -41.08 10.71 -31.63
C LEU A 118 -41.19 9.26 -31.11
N GLU A 119 -41.84 8.35 -31.85
CA GLU A 119 -41.88 6.93 -31.49
C GLU A 119 -40.50 6.27 -31.53
N LYS A 120 -39.65 6.65 -32.50
CA LYS A 120 -38.28 6.16 -32.61
C LYS A 120 -37.43 6.67 -31.46
N GLU A 121 -37.51 7.96 -31.16
CA GLU A 121 -36.81 8.58 -30.02
C GLU A 121 -37.24 7.91 -28.70
N LEU A 122 -38.54 7.70 -28.50
CA LEU A 122 -39.06 7.03 -27.31
C LEU A 122 -38.52 5.60 -27.18
N LYS A 123 -38.46 4.84 -28.27
CA LYS A 123 -37.84 3.50 -28.27
C LYS A 123 -36.35 3.57 -27.95
N GLN A 124 -35.63 4.53 -28.51
CA GLN A 124 -34.19 4.72 -28.25
C GLN A 124 -33.94 5.06 -26.77
N VAL A 125 -34.66 6.04 -26.21
CA VAL A 125 -34.55 6.42 -24.79
C VAL A 125 -34.88 5.25 -23.87
N ARG A 126 -35.87 4.42 -24.21
CA ARG A 126 -36.17 3.20 -23.44
C ARG A 126 -35.03 2.18 -23.46
N GLN A 127 -34.36 2.01 -24.60
CA GLN A 127 -33.20 1.11 -24.71
C GLN A 127 -32.00 1.66 -23.92
N GLU A 128 -31.73 2.96 -24.02
CA GLU A 128 -30.68 3.63 -23.25
C GLU A 128 -30.95 3.55 -21.74
N LEU A 129 -32.19 3.78 -21.31
CA LEU A 129 -32.59 3.61 -19.91
C LEU A 129 -32.33 2.18 -19.42
N SER A 130 -32.70 1.16 -20.20
CA SER A 130 -32.42 -0.23 -19.86
C SER A 130 -30.92 -0.52 -19.75
N ARG A 131 -30.10 0.07 -20.64
CA ARG A 131 -28.64 -0.05 -20.61
C ARG A 131 -28.07 0.56 -19.33
N VAL A 132 -28.48 1.79 -19.00
CA VAL A 132 -28.02 2.51 -17.80
C VAL A 132 -28.45 1.79 -16.52
N LEU A 133 -29.66 1.21 -16.48
CA LEU A 133 -30.10 0.42 -15.33
C LEU A 133 -29.24 -0.85 -15.14
N ALA A 134 -28.93 -1.57 -16.21
CA ALA A 134 -28.05 -2.74 -16.14
C ALA A 134 -26.62 -2.37 -15.71
N GLU A 135 -26.11 -1.25 -16.19
CA GLU A 135 -24.80 -0.73 -15.78
C GLU A 135 -24.79 -0.30 -14.31
N LYS A 136 -25.85 0.37 -13.84
CA LYS A 136 -26.04 0.70 -12.43
C LYS A 136 -26.03 -0.56 -11.56
N GLU A 137 -26.76 -1.61 -11.93
CA GLU A 137 -26.79 -2.87 -11.19
C GLU A 137 -25.40 -3.53 -11.15
N ARG A 138 -24.67 -3.52 -12.27
CA ARG A 138 -23.28 -4.01 -12.32
C ARG A 138 -22.37 -3.23 -11.35
N LEU A 139 -22.41 -1.90 -11.41
CA LEU A 139 -21.61 -1.04 -10.52
C LEU A 139 -22.01 -1.21 -9.05
N GLN A 140 -23.29 -1.44 -8.76
CA GLN A 140 -23.75 -1.75 -7.41
C GLN A 140 -23.17 -3.08 -6.89
N ASN A 141 -23.13 -4.11 -7.74
CA ASN A 141 -22.52 -5.40 -7.38
C ASN A 141 -21.01 -5.27 -7.17
N GLU A 142 -20.31 -4.55 -8.05
CA GLU A 142 -18.86 -4.29 -7.89
C GLU A 142 -18.57 -3.52 -6.60
N ASN A 143 -19.38 -2.50 -6.27
CA ASN A 143 -19.26 -1.79 -4.99
C ASN A 143 -19.48 -2.70 -3.79
N TYR A 144 -20.44 -3.62 -3.85
CA TYR A 144 -20.67 -4.61 -2.79
C TYR A 144 -19.47 -5.56 -2.61
N GLU A 145 -18.88 -6.02 -3.71
CA GLU A 145 -17.67 -6.86 -3.68
C GLU A 145 -16.47 -6.11 -3.11
N ILE A 146 -16.25 -4.86 -3.52
CA ILE A 146 -15.18 -4.00 -2.98
C ILE A 146 -15.38 -3.78 -1.47
N MET A 147 -16.62 -3.52 -1.03
CA MET A 147 -16.93 -3.37 0.39
C MET A 147 -16.59 -4.64 1.18
N LYS A 148 -16.98 -5.81 0.67
CA LYS A 148 -16.66 -7.11 1.29
C LYS A 148 -15.15 -7.36 1.36
N HIS A 149 -14.41 -7.03 0.30
CA HIS A 149 -12.94 -7.11 0.31
C HIS A 149 -12.31 -6.13 1.30
N GLY A 150 -12.91 -4.94 1.46
CA GLY A 150 -12.57 -3.98 2.51
C GLY A 150 -12.72 -4.57 3.90
N ASP A 151 -13.87 -5.19 4.20
CA ASP A 151 -14.14 -5.81 5.50
C ASP A 151 -13.15 -6.94 5.84
N VAL A 152 -12.83 -7.79 4.85
CA VAL A 152 -11.84 -8.86 5.02
C VAL A 152 -10.45 -8.28 5.29
N SER A 153 -10.03 -7.29 4.51
CA SER A 153 -8.74 -6.62 4.70
C SER A 153 -8.65 -5.91 6.06
N ASP A 154 -9.75 -5.32 6.52
CA ASP A 154 -9.85 -4.68 7.83
C ASP A 154 -9.75 -5.69 8.97
N TRP A 155 -10.39 -6.85 8.81
CA TRP A 155 -10.29 -7.96 9.76
C TRP A 155 -8.85 -8.52 9.83
N GLU A 156 -8.21 -8.77 8.68
CA GLU A 156 -6.82 -9.24 8.62
C GLU A 156 -5.87 -8.24 9.27
N ARG A 157 -6.05 -6.94 9.01
CA ARG A 157 -5.25 -5.88 9.63
C ARG A 157 -5.41 -5.85 11.15
N LYS A 158 -6.62 -6.07 11.67
CA LYS A 158 -6.87 -6.18 13.12
C LYS A 158 -6.21 -7.43 13.69
N ASN A 159 -6.29 -8.56 13.00
CA ASN A 159 -5.67 -9.82 13.41
C ASN A 159 -4.14 -9.69 13.49
N LEU A 160 -3.50 -9.22 12.42
CA LEU A 160 -2.04 -8.99 12.38
C LEU A 160 -1.57 -7.99 13.46
N ARG A 161 -2.38 -6.97 13.78
CA ARG A 161 -2.10 -6.06 14.90
C ARG A 161 -2.16 -6.75 16.26
N SER A 162 -3.03 -7.74 16.42
CA SER A 162 -3.09 -8.56 17.65
C SER A 162 -1.87 -9.46 17.74
N GLU A 163 -1.55 -10.20 16.69
CA GLU A 163 -0.37 -11.07 16.63
C GLU A 163 0.93 -10.30 16.88
N LEU A 164 1.06 -9.09 16.32
CA LEU A 164 2.22 -8.23 16.58
C LEU A 164 2.32 -7.81 18.06
N LYS A 165 1.19 -7.57 18.74
CA LYS A 165 1.20 -7.28 20.18
C LYS A 165 1.63 -8.50 20.98
N ASP A 166 1.14 -9.68 20.64
CA ASP A 166 1.49 -10.92 21.34
C ASP A 166 2.97 -11.27 21.15
N MET A 167 3.50 -11.08 19.94
CA MET A 167 4.93 -11.26 19.67
C MET A 167 5.80 -10.26 20.44
N LYS A 168 5.38 -8.99 20.55
CA LYS A 168 6.08 -8.00 21.38
C LYS A 168 6.06 -8.34 22.87
N LEU A 169 4.93 -8.84 23.38
CA LEU A 169 4.83 -9.30 24.76
C LEU A 169 5.73 -10.51 25.00
N ARG A 170 5.80 -11.45 24.04
CA ARG A 170 6.71 -12.60 24.11
C ARG A 170 8.18 -12.18 24.08
N GLU A 171 8.54 -11.27 23.18
CA GLU A 171 9.89 -10.70 23.10
C GLU A 171 10.27 -10.00 24.42
N GLN A 172 9.35 -9.20 24.98
CA GLN A 172 9.57 -8.54 26.27
C GLN A 172 9.83 -9.56 27.40
N ARG A 173 9.08 -10.66 27.46
CA ARG A 173 9.32 -11.74 28.44
C ARG A 173 10.69 -12.41 28.23
N LEU A 174 11.05 -12.74 26.99
CA LEU A 174 12.36 -13.31 26.72
C LEU A 174 13.51 -12.35 27.06
N LEU A 175 13.31 -11.04 26.92
CA LEU A 175 14.28 -10.04 27.35
C LEU A 175 14.39 -9.99 28.88
N THR A 176 13.28 -10.08 29.61
CA THR A 176 13.35 -10.16 31.09
C THR A 176 14.07 -11.42 31.55
N ASP A 177 13.76 -12.58 30.96
CA ASP A 177 14.41 -13.84 31.32
C ASP A 177 15.92 -13.81 31.01
N ASN A 178 16.32 -13.20 29.89
CA ASN A 178 17.76 -13.03 29.58
C ASN A 178 18.46 -12.09 30.58
N ASN A 179 17.81 -11.00 30.98
CA ASN A 179 18.39 -10.10 31.99
C ASN A 179 18.57 -10.83 33.34
N GLU A 180 17.59 -11.63 33.76
CA GLU A 180 17.69 -12.44 34.98
C GLU A 180 18.86 -13.44 34.90
N LEU A 181 19.02 -14.13 33.75
CA LEU A 181 20.14 -15.04 33.52
C LEU A 181 21.50 -14.31 33.50
N GLU A 182 21.56 -13.09 32.96
CA GLU A 182 22.77 -12.25 33.00
C GLU A 182 23.13 -11.85 34.44
N GLU A 183 22.14 -11.49 35.25
CA GLU A 183 22.33 -11.16 36.68
C GLU A 183 22.83 -12.38 37.47
N GLU A 184 22.24 -13.55 37.26
CA GLU A 184 22.70 -14.82 37.85
C GLU A 184 24.14 -15.15 37.43
N ASN A 185 24.48 -14.97 36.15
CA ASN A 185 25.83 -15.21 35.65
C ASN A 185 26.84 -14.27 36.31
N ILE A 186 26.53 -12.98 36.41
CA ILE A 186 27.37 -11.99 37.11
C ILE A 186 27.53 -12.38 38.59
N SER A 187 26.47 -12.83 39.25
CA SER A 187 26.50 -13.30 40.64
C SER A 187 27.45 -14.51 40.80
N LEU A 188 27.33 -15.51 39.92
CA LEU A 188 28.21 -16.69 39.91
C LEU A 188 29.66 -16.31 39.63
N GLN A 189 29.93 -15.39 38.69
CA GLN A 189 31.28 -14.90 38.43
C GLN A 189 31.90 -14.20 39.66
N LYS A 190 31.10 -13.42 40.40
CA LYS A 190 31.52 -12.80 41.67
C LYS A 190 31.84 -13.85 42.73
N GLN A 191 30.99 -14.88 42.87
CA GLN A 191 31.24 -15.99 43.80
C GLN A 191 32.52 -16.76 43.45
N VAL A 192 32.73 -17.09 42.17
CA VAL A 192 33.96 -17.74 41.71
C VAL A 192 35.19 -16.87 41.98
N SER A 193 35.10 -15.56 41.75
CA SER A 193 36.19 -14.63 42.04
C SER A 193 36.51 -14.55 43.53
N SER A 194 35.47 -14.52 44.38
CA SER A 194 35.60 -14.57 45.84
C SER A 194 36.29 -15.87 46.30
N LEU A 195 35.81 -17.02 45.81
CA LEU A 195 36.42 -18.33 46.12
C LEU A 195 37.88 -18.41 45.69
N ARG A 196 38.24 -17.85 44.53
CA ARG A 196 39.65 -17.77 44.10
C ARG A 196 40.49 -16.91 45.03
N SER A 197 39.96 -15.78 45.52
CA SER A 197 40.64 -14.95 46.53
C SER A 197 40.86 -15.73 47.82
N SER A 198 39.81 -16.35 48.36
CA SER A 198 39.89 -17.16 49.57
C SER A 198 40.83 -18.37 49.41
N GLN A 199 40.92 -18.96 48.21
CA GLN A 199 41.87 -20.02 47.92
C GLN A 199 43.33 -19.53 47.97
N VAL A 200 43.61 -18.33 47.45
CA VAL A 200 44.95 -17.71 47.55
C VAL A 200 45.29 -17.40 49.00
N GLU A 201 44.35 -16.86 49.77
CA GLU A 201 44.53 -16.61 51.21
C GLU A 201 44.79 -17.90 51.99
N PHE A 202 44.07 -18.98 51.69
CA PHE A 202 44.26 -20.29 52.31
C PHE A 202 45.66 -20.86 52.00
N GLU A 203 46.09 -20.82 50.74
CA GLU A 203 47.45 -21.26 50.38
C GLU A 203 48.50 -20.36 51.08
N GLY A 204 48.28 -19.05 51.16
CA GLY A 204 49.12 -18.12 51.93
C GLY A 204 49.24 -18.52 53.40
N ALA A 205 48.13 -18.79 54.07
CA ALA A 205 48.10 -19.26 55.46
C ALA A 205 48.80 -20.62 55.62
N LYS A 206 48.63 -21.54 54.65
CA LYS A 206 49.31 -22.84 54.65
C LYS A 206 50.82 -22.71 54.47
N HIS A 207 51.29 -21.74 53.70
CA HIS A 207 52.72 -21.40 53.61
C HIS A 207 53.23 -20.86 54.94
N GLU A 208 52.47 -19.98 55.59
CA GLU A 208 52.84 -19.42 56.90
C GLU A 208 52.88 -20.48 58.00
N VAL A 209 51.91 -21.39 58.04
CA VAL A 209 51.92 -22.54 58.97
C VAL A 209 53.15 -23.44 58.74
N ARG A 210 53.56 -23.66 57.49
CA ARG A 210 54.78 -24.44 57.19
C ARG A 210 56.03 -23.72 57.68
N ARG A 211 56.15 -22.41 57.42
CA ARG A 211 57.25 -21.58 57.90
C ARG A 211 57.36 -21.64 59.44
N LEU A 212 56.24 -21.47 60.14
CA LEU A 212 56.20 -21.56 61.61
C LEU A 212 56.56 -22.97 62.12
N LYS A 213 56.16 -24.03 61.41
CA LYS A 213 56.57 -25.40 61.77
C LYS A 213 58.07 -25.61 61.63
N GLU A 214 58.67 -25.13 60.53
CA GLU A 214 60.12 -25.19 60.33
C GLU A 214 60.87 -24.40 61.42
N GLU A 215 60.35 -23.25 61.85
CA GLU A 215 60.89 -22.50 62.99
C GLU A 215 60.79 -23.28 64.31
N VAL A 216 59.65 -23.93 64.57
CA VAL A 216 59.47 -24.79 65.76
C VAL A 216 60.43 -25.98 65.73
N GLU A 217 60.58 -26.65 64.59
CA GLU A 217 61.53 -27.77 64.41
C GLU A 217 62.97 -27.31 64.64
N SER A 218 63.37 -26.15 64.10
CA SER A 218 64.68 -25.56 64.36
C SER A 218 64.90 -25.22 65.83
N LEU A 219 63.90 -24.67 66.51
CA LEU A 219 63.99 -24.37 67.95
C LEU A 219 64.06 -25.65 68.78
N ASN A 220 63.30 -26.69 68.40
CA ASN A 220 63.37 -28.00 69.05
C ASN A 220 64.74 -28.64 68.89
N ALA A 221 65.34 -28.59 67.69
CA ALA A 221 66.70 -29.06 67.46
C ALA A 221 67.71 -28.30 68.35
N GLN A 222 67.60 -26.97 68.45
CA GLN A 222 68.42 -26.17 69.36
C GLN A 222 68.22 -26.57 70.83
N LEU A 223 66.99 -26.85 71.26
CA LEU A 223 66.70 -27.32 72.62
C LEU A 223 67.27 -28.72 72.89
N GLU A 224 67.23 -29.63 71.92
CA GLU A 224 67.85 -30.95 72.02
C GLU A 224 69.37 -30.88 72.12
N GLU A 225 70.00 -30.01 71.31
CA GLU A 225 71.44 -29.72 71.38
C GLU A 225 71.82 -29.16 72.75
N LEU A 226 71.10 -28.14 73.25
CA LEU A 226 71.30 -27.60 74.60
C LEU A 226 71.07 -28.66 75.69
N GLY A 227 70.07 -29.53 75.51
CA GLY A 227 69.80 -30.66 76.40
C GLY A 227 70.93 -31.69 76.39
N SER A 228 71.54 -31.95 75.22
CA SER A 228 72.70 -32.83 75.09
C SER A 228 73.94 -32.24 75.76
N LEU A 229 74.19 -30.94 75.57
CA LEU A 229 75.27 -30.21 76.25
C LEU A 229 75.08 -30.20 77.76
N ARG A 230 73.85 -30.02 78.24
CA ARG A 230 73.50 -30.14 79.65
C ARG A 230 73.81 -31.53 80.18
N ARG A 231 73.38 -32.59 79.49
CA ARG A 231 73.67 -33.99 79.87
C ARG A 231 75.17 -34.27 79.94
N ILE A 232 75.94 -33.79 78.96
CA ILE A 232 77.40 -33.90 78.97
C ILE A 232 77.99 -33.14 80.17
N GLY A 233 77.51 -31.93 80.44
CA GLY A 233 77.94 -31.14 81.60
C GLY A 233 77.60 -31.80 82.95
N GLU A 234 76.43 -32.44 83.05
CA GLU A 234 76.02 -33.24 84.21
C GLU A 234 76.91 -34.47 84.39
N GLN A 235 77.17 -35.22 83.31
CA GLN A 235 78.08 -36.37 83.33
C GLN A 235 79.51 -35.98 83.71
N GLN A 236 80.05 -34.90 83.15
CA GLN A 236 81.38 -34.40 83.51
C GLN A 236 81.45 -33.99 85.00
N LEU A 237 80.35 -33.45 85.54
CA LEU A 237 80.25 -33.12 86.96
C LEU A 237 80.17 -34.39 87.82
N GLU A 238 79.40 -35.40 87.41
CA GLU A 238 79.33 -36.71 88.07
C GLU A 238 80.70 -37.41 88.06
N GLU A 239 81.37 -37.49 86.91
CA GLU A 239 82.73 -38.04 86.78
C GLU A 239 83.74 -37.30 87.68
N ALA A 240 83.66 -35.97 87.75
CA ALA A 240 84.51 -35.20 88.65
C ALA A 240 84.21 -35.47 90.13
N LEU A 241 82.94 -35.67 90.49
CA LEU A 241 82.53 -36.05 91.84
C LEU A 241 82.99 -37.48 92.20
N GLU A 242 82.87 -38.44 91.28
CA GLU A 242 83.37 -39.81 91.44
C GLU A 242 84.89 -39.84 91.55
N ALA A 243 85.61 -39.09 90.72
CA ALA A 243 87.05 -38.92 90.82
C ALA A 243 87.45 -38.38 92.20
N LEU A 244 86.77 -37.32 92.69
CA LEU A 244 86.96 -36.79 94.04
C LEU A 244 86.62 -37.81 95.14
N GLN A 245 85.59 -38.63 94.96
CA GLN A 245 85.26 -39.72 95.90
C GLN A 245 86.37 -40.78 95.90
N SER A 246 86.85 -41.20 94.73
CA SER A 246 87.93 -42.17 94.60
C SER A 246 89.24 -41.64 95.21
N GLU A 247 89.58 -40.36 95.04
CA GLU A 247 90.71 -39.72 95.71
C GLU A 247 90.54 -39.69 97.23
N ARG A 248 89.31 -39.42 97.72
CA ARG A 248 88.99 -39.50 99.15
C ARG A 248 89.14 -40.93 99.67
N GLU A 249 88.64 -41.92 98.94
CA GLU A 249 88.76 -43.34 99.29
C GLU A 249 90.21 -43.81 99.28
N GLN A 250 91.02 -43.42 98.28
CA GLN A 250 92.46 -43.68 98.26
C GLN A 250 93.16 -43.01 99.45
N LYS A 251 92.82 -41.75 99.76
CA LYS A 251 93.34 -41.05 100.92
C LYS A 251 92.93 -41.73 102.24
N TYR A 252 91.69 -42.23 102.34
CA TYR A 252 91.23 -43.03 103.47
C TYR A 252 91.92 -44.40 103.53
N ALA A 253 92.17 -45.06 102.40
CA ALA A 253 92.88 -46.34 102.32
C ALA A 253 94.33 -46.19 102.77
N LEU A 254 95.04 -45.17 102.28
CA LEU A 254 96.39 -44.82 102.75
C LEU A 254 96.39 -44.47 104.23
N ARG A 255 95.39 -43.72 104.70
CA ARG A 255 95.21 -43.43 106.13
C ARG A 255 94.94 -44.71 106.94
N ARG A 256 94.18 -45.65 106.39
CA ARG A 256 93.89 -46.95 107.01
C ARG A 256 95.10 -47.87 107.00
N GLU A 257 95.94 -47.86 105.96
CA GLU A 257 97.23 -48.56 105.93
C GLU A 257 98.20 -47.95 106.95
N LEU A 258 98.20 -46.62 107.09
CA LEU A 258 98.94 -45.93 108.15
C LEU A 258 98.41 -46.34 109.53
N ASP A 259 97.09 -46.34 109.74
CA ASP A 259 96.44 -46.81 110.97
C ASP A 259 96.72 -48.31 111.20
N GLN A 260 96.76 -49.14 110.16
CA GLN A 260 97.14 -50.56 110.25
C GLN A 260 98.62 -50.75 110.58
N ARG A 261 99.52 -49.89 110.08
CA ARG A 261 100.94 -49.86 110.49
C ARG A 261 101.07 -49.43 111.96
N LEU A 262 100.29 -48.45 112.39
CA LEU A 262 100.13 -48.04 113.80
C LEU A 262 99.54 -49.17 114.66
N THR A 263 98.59 -49.96 114.13
CA THR A 263 97.97 -51.09 114.82
C THR A 263 98.88 -52.34 114.79
N ALA A 264 99.73 -52.50 113.78
CA ALA A 264 100.75 -53.56 113.71
C ALA A 264 101.89 -53.34 114.74
N GLU A 265 102.05 -52.12 115.25
CA GLU A 265 102.95 -51.77 116.37
C GLU A 265 102.24 -51.75 117.74
N SER A 266 100.98 -52.18 117.85
CA SER A 266 100.28 -52.27 119.15
C SER A 266 99.19 -53.35 119.15
N PRO A 267 99.28 -54.39 120.00
CA PRO A 267 98.32 -55.48 119.99
C PRO A 267 97.02 -55.13 120.75
N VAL A 268 95.99 -55.94 120.47
CA VAL A 268 94.77 -56.18 121.24
C VAL A 268 93.60 -55.17 121.10
N PHE A 269 92.61 -55.47 120.23
CA PHE A 269 91.28 -56.03 120.60
C PHE A 269 90.29 -55.99 119.41
N HIS A 270 89.79 -57.17 119.05
CA HIS A 270 88.53 -57.42 118.34
C HIS A 270 87.35 -57.33 119.33
N LEU A 271 86.20 -56.73 118.94
CA LEU A 271 84.85 -57.35 118.94
C LEU A 271 83.71 -56.35 118.54
N ASP A 272 82.82 -56.83 117.67
CA ASP A 272 81.35 -56.61 117.46
C ASP A 272 80.72 -55.19 117.39
N GLY A 273 79.77 -54.84 116.51
CA GLY A 273 79.02 -55.61 115.51
C GLY A 273 77.59 -55.99 115.93
N LEU A 274 76.62 -55.05 115.86
CA LEU A 274 75.15 -55.28 115.69
C LEU A 274 74.52 -53.98 115.13
N SER A 275 73.97 -53.88 113.92
CA SER A 275 72.77 -54.53 113.34
C SER A 275 71.47 -54.23 114.09
N PHE A 276 70.65 -53.32 113.53
CA PHE A 276 69.21 -53.22 113.80
C PHE A 276 68.44 -53.13 112.48
N ALA A 277 67.61 -54.16 112.24
CA ALA A 277 66.63 -54.34 111.16
C ALA A 277 65.42 -53.38 111.34
N GLY A 278 64.42 -53.21 110.47
CA GLY A 278 63.90 -53.78 109.21
C GLY A 278 62.87 -52.75 108.69
N PHE A 279 62.14 -52.85 107.57
CA PHE A 279 61.41 -53.96 106.98
C PHE A 279 60.76 -53.46 105.65
N ARG A 280 60.92 -54.21 104.55
CA ARG A 280 60.04 -54.51 103.36
C ARG A 280 59.14 -53.41 102.73
N LEU A 281 58.86 -53.34 101.42
CA LEU A 281 58.55 -54.33 100.35
C LEU A 281 58.79 -53.56 99.00
N GLY A 282 59.36 -54.11 97.92
CA GLY A 282 58.67 -54.97 96.94
C GLY A 282 58.68 -54.36 95.52
N ASN A 283 59.40 -55.01 94.62
CA ASN A 283 59.75 -54.74 93.21
C ASN A 283 58.68 -54.38 92.15
N ALA A 284 59.16 -53.63 91.14
CA ALA A 284 59.12 -53.82 89.67
C ALA A 284 57.81 -53.81 88.82
N ASN A 285 57.84 -52.93 87.80
CA ASN A 285 57.26 -52.92 86.44
C ASN A 285 56.85 -54.30 85.84
N PRO A 286 55.88 -54.40 84.88
CA PRO A 286 55.96 -53.74 83.55
C PRO A 286 54.62 -53.41 82.82
N ASP A 287 54.81 -52.96 81.57
CA ASP A 287 53.95 -52.43 80.49
C ASP A 287 52.81 -53.35 79.94
N GLU A 288 51.75 -52.76 79.35
CA GLU A 288 50.95 -53.22 78.16
C GLU A 288 49.54 -52.58 78.02
N SER A 289 49.23 -52.11 76.80
CA SER A 289 47.99 -52.19 75.99
C SER A 289 46.58 -51.66 76.42
N ASN A 290 46.11 -50.73 75.56
CA ASN A 290 44.88 -50.75 74.74
C ASN A 290 43.50 -50.22 75.23
N ARG A 291 42.93 -49.35 74.35
CA ARG A 291 41.53 -49.14 73.94
C ARG A 291 40.46 -48.43 74.82
N VAL A 292 39.98 -47.32 74.24
CA VAL A 292 38.58 -46.97 73.85
C VAL A 292 37.67 -46.27 74.88
N GLU A 293 37.25 -45.06 74.45
CA GLU A 293 35.93 -44.35 74.56
C GLU A 293 35.27 -44.31 75.94
N ASP A 294 34.51 -43.30 76.35
CA ASP A 294 34.14 -41.93 75.98
C ASP A 294 33.40 -41.44 77.25
N GLU A 295 33.15 -40.14 77.35
CA GLU A 295 32.03 -39.47 78.05
C GLU A 295 32.45 -38.31 78.96
N ASP A 296 31.91 -37.16 78.53
CA ASP A 296 31.15 -36.18 79.29
C ASP A 296 31.82 -35.23 80.28
N GLY A 297 31.39 -33.96 80.14
CA GLY A 297 31.52 -33.01 81.22
C GLY A 297 31.23 -31.56 80.88
N ASP A 298 29.94 -31.24 80.70
CA ASP A 298 29.28 -30.04 81.29
C ASP A 298 29.49 -28.66 80.58
N SER A 299 28.55 -27.69 80.55
CA SER A 299 27.24 -27.58 81.21
C SER A 299 26.40 -26.36 80.74
N GLU A 300 25.10 -26.40 81.11
CA GLU A 300 24.08 -25.33 81.30
C GLU A 300 23.52 -24.55 80.09
N GLY A 301 22.21 -24.34 79.92
CA GLY A 301 20.97 -24.52 80.70
C GLY A 301 19.90 -23.59 80.06
N GLU A 302 18.59 -23.58 80.30
CA GLU A 302 17.58 -24.43 80.96
C GLU A 302 16.21 -23.76 80.66
N GLY A 303 15.08 -24.46 80.84
CA GLY A 303 13.73 -23.88 81.00
C GLY A 303 12.64 -24.40 80.04
N SER A 304 12.08 -25.60 80.21
CA SER A 304 11.01 -26.03 81.14
C SER A 304 9.59 -25.97 80.55
N THR A 305 8.89 -27.12 80.42
CA THR A 305 7.78 -27.52 81.31
C THR A 305 7.07 -28.84 80.90
N THR A 306 7.12 -29.82 81.82
CA THR A 306 6.07 -30.76 82.28
C THR A 306 5.46 -31.91 81.43
N CYS A 307 5.69 -33.13 81.95
CA CYS A 307 4.74 -34.20 82.35
C CYS A 307 4.17 -35.25 81.36
N ARG A 308 4.82 -36.44 81.41
CA ARG A 308 4.28 -37.79 81.76
C ARG A 308 3.36 -38.56 80.77
N PRO A 309 3.28 -39.92 80.86
CA PRO A 309 3.49 -40.80 79.71
C PRO A 309 2.36 -41.79 79.39
N SER A 310 2.47 -42.40 78.20
CA SER A 310 2.01 -43.75 77.84
C SER A 310 0.51 -44.02 77.70
N THR A 311 0.04 -44.06 76.46
CA THR A 311 -0.70 -45.23 75.94
C THR A 311 -0.26 -45.51 74.51
N VAL A 312 0.17 -46.75 74.32
CA VAL A 312 0.62 -47.38 73.08
C VAL A 312 -0.43 -47.23 71.99
N GLY A 313 -0.19 -46.30 71.06
CA GLY A 313 -0.76 -46.26 69.72
C GLY A 313 0.41 -46.40 68.76
N ASP A 314 0.40 -47.47 67.98
CA ASP A 314 1.50 -47.96 67.15
C ASP A 314 2.05 -46.88 66.19
N LEU A 315 3.28 -46.39 66.49
CA LEU A 315 3.99 -45.35 65.72
C LEU A 315 4.25 -45.76 64.26
N PHE A 316 4.23 -47.07 63.96
CA PHE A 316 4.31 -47.57 62.59
C PHE A 316 3.00 -47.36 61.81
N SER A 317 1.85 -47.39 62.48
CA SER A 317 0.56 -47.14 61.83
C SER A 317 0.32 -45.66 61.54
N GLU A 318 0.80 -44.74 62.40
CA GLU A 318 0.66 -43.29 62.19
C GLU A 318 1.66 -42.73 61.17
N LEU A 319 2.90 -43.25 61.15
CA LEU A 319 3.87 -42.88 60.13
C LEU A 319 3.43 -43.40 58.75
N HIS A 320 2.95 -44.66 58.67
CA HIS A 320 2.44 -45.19 57.42
C HIS A 320 1.13 -44.51 56.99
N LEU A 321 0.20 -44.14 57.87
CA LEU A 321 -1.00 -43.40 57.45
C LEU A 321 -0.67 -41.98 56.97
N THR A 322 0.35 -41.32 57.53
CA THR A 322 0.75 -39.98 57.10
C THR A 322 1.59 -40.00 55.82
N GLU A 323 2.42 -41.02 55.62
CA GLU A 323 3.07 -41.29 54.33
C GLU A 323 2.08 -41.75 53.27
N ILE A 324 1.16 -42.67 53.59
CA ILE A 324 0.10 -43.11 52.68
C ILE A 324 -0.78 -41.93 52.29
N ARG A 325 -1.22 -41.07 53.23
CA ARG A 325 -1.99 -39.86 52.88
C ARG A 325 -1.21 -38.84 52.06
N LYS A 326 0.11 -38.71 52.28
CA LYS A 326 0.97 -37.86 51.44
C LYS A 326 1.14 -38.44 50.04
N LEU A 327 1.32 -39.76 49.93
CA LEU A 327 1.40 -40.48 48.66
C LEU A 327 0.05 -40.46 47.93
N GLU A 328 -1.08 -40.63 48.62
CA GLU A 328 -2.44 -40.48 48.09
C GLU A 328 -2.66 -39.07 47.54
N LYS A 329 -2.25 -38.04 48.28
CA LYS A 329 -2.37 -36.65 47.83
C LYS A 329 -1.44 -36.33 46.65
N GLN A 330 -0.24 -36.90 46.62
CA GLN A 330 0.66 -36.80 45.47
C GLN A 330 0.12 -37.58 44.26
N LEU A 331 -0.56 -38.70 44.49
CA LEU A 331 -1.17 -39.53 43.45
C LEU A 331 -2.42 -38.86 42.89
N GLU A 332 -3.26 -38.23 43.72
CA GLU A 332 -4.37 -37.36 43.28
C GLU A 332 -3.85 -36.17 42.47
N GLN A 333 -2.77 -35.50 42.91
CA GLN A 333 -2.14 -34.44 42.13
C GLN A 333 -1.64 -34.94 40.77
N LEU A 334 -0.93 -36.06 40.74
CA LEU A 334 -0.48 -36.69 39.50
C LEU A 334 -1.64 -37.20 38.62
N GLU A 335 -2.76 -37.63 39.20
CA GLU A 335 -3.96 -38.01 38.46
C GLU A 335 -4.64 -36.79 37.84
N THR A 336 -4.68 -35.65 38.55
CA THR A 336 -5.19 -34.39 37.99
C THR A 336 -4.28 -33.83 36.90
N GLU A 337 -2.96 -33.91 37.07
CA GLU A 337 -1.97 -33.53 36.05
C GLU A 337 -2.02 -34.47 34.85
N LYS A 338 -2.17 -35.78 35.07
CA LYS A 338 -2.40 -36.77 34.01
C LYS A 338 -3.71 -36.50 33.28
N GLY A 339 -4.79 -36.15 33.98
CA GLY A 339 -6.06 -35.75 33.37
C GLY A 339 -5.92 -34.48 32.52
N HIS A 340 -5.19 -33.48 33.02
CA HIS A 340 -4.88 -32.26 32.29
C HIS A 340 -4.03 -32.54 31.04
N LEU A 341 -2.96 -33.32 31.17
CA LEU A 341 -2.10 -33.73 30.05
C LEU A 341 -2.84 -34.62 29.04
N SER A 342 -3.76 -35.46 29.51
CA SER A 342 -4.62 -36.27 28.64
C SER A 342 -5.59 -35.40 27.85
N GLY A 343 -6.16 -34.37 28.48
CA GLY A 343 -6.99 -33.36 27.79
C GLY A 343 -6.18 -32.55 26.76
N VAL A 344 -4.97 -32.10 27.11
CA VAL A 344 -4.06 -31.43 26.17
C VAL A 344 -3.65 -32.35 25.02
N LEU A 345 -3.45 -33.65 25.30
CA LEU A 345 -3.16 -34.65 24.28
C LEU A 345 -4.35 -34.90 23.35
N GLU A 346 -5.58 -34.99 23.89
CA GLU A 346 -6.81 -35.10 23.09
C GLU A 346 -7.05 -33.85 22.25
N ASP A 347 -6.82 -32.65 22.79
CA ASP A 347 -6.91 -31.39 22.05
C ASP A 347 -5.86 -31.32 20.93
N ALA A 348 -4.62 -31.74 21.22
CA ALA A 348 -3.56 -31.84 20.21
C ALA A 348 -3.86 -32.89 19.14
N GLN A 349 -4.46 -34.02 19.52
CA GLN A 349 -4.92 -35.06 18.58
C GLN A 349 -6.08 -34.57 17.71
N GLN A 350 -7.05 -33.84 18.28
CA GLN A 350 -8.13 -33.20 17.53
C GLN A 350 -7.62 -32.10 16.61
N GLN A 351 -6.61 -31.32 17.02
CA GLN A 351 -5.92 -30.36 16.16
C GLN A 351 -5.19 -31.06 15.01
N LEU A 352 -4.51 -32.17 15.28
CA LEU A 352 -3.89 -33.00 14.24
C LEU A 352 -4.92 -33.64 13.31
N GLU A 353 -6.08 -34.06 13.81
CA GLU A 353 -7.15 -34.64 13.00
C GLU A 353 -7.89 -33.58 12.16
N LYS A 354 -8.02 -32.36 12.68
CA LYS A 354 -8.43 -31.16 11.92
C LYS A 354 -7.42 -30.84 10.82
N LEU A 355 -6.12 -30.89 11.10
CA LEU A 355 -5.07 -30.73 10.09
C LEU A 355 -5.03 -31.90 9.09
N ARG A 356 -5.42 -33.10 9.52
CA ARG A 356 -5.50 -34.31 8.69
C ARG A 356 -6.73 -34.31 7.78
N SER A 357 -7.82 -33.67 8.20
CA SER A 357 -9.10 -33.58 7.47
C SER A 357 -9.18 -32.40 6.49
N ILE A 358 -8.26 -31.43 6.56
CA ILE A 358 -8.04 -30.42 5.52
C ILE A 358 -7.45 -31.13 4.28
N PRO A 359 -8.16 -31.21 3.14
CA PRO A 359 -7.60 -31.74 1.90
C PRO A 359 -6.74 -30.67 1.25
N GLY A 360 -5.49 -30.55 1.70
CA GLY A 360 -4.47 -29.68 1.14
C GLY A 360 -3.20 -30.48 0.88
N GLY A 361 -2.84 -30.64 -0.39
CA GLY A 361 -1.80 -31.55 -0.90
C GLY A 361 -0.36 -31.23 -0.49
N ASP A 362 -0.09 -30.12 0.19
CA ASP A 362 1.29 -29.63 0.29
C ASP A 362 2.06 -30.23 1.48
N GLN A 363 1.44 -30.41 2.65
CA GLN A 363 2.15 -30.96 3.81
C GLN A 363 2.37 -32.47 3.69
N ARG A 364 1.43 -33.21 3.06
CA ARG A 364 1.57 -34.65 2.85
C ARG A 364 2.61 -35.00 1.79
N LEU A 365 2.74 -34.17 0.73
CA LEU A 365 3.76 -34.37 -0.30
C LEU A 365 5.16 -34.07 0.25
N VAL A 366 5.29 -33.05 1.09
CA VAL A 366 6.56 -32.70 1.77
C VAL A 366 6.95 -33.76 2.79
N LEU A 367 6.01 -34.26 3.60
CA LEU A 367 6.26 -35.36 4.53
C LEU A 367 6.58 -36.67 3.79
N ALA A 368 5.87 -36.99 2.71
CA ALA A 368 6.18 -38.16 1.87
C ALA A 368 7.57 -38.04 1.20
N ARG A 369 7.96 -36.84 0.73
CA ARG A 369 9.30 -36.55 0.20
C ARG A 369 10.41 -36.67 1.24
N LEU A 370 10.13 -36.42 2.52
CA LEU A 370 11.13 -36.51 3.59
C LEU A 370 11.22 -37.91 4.20
N VAL A 371 10.13 -38.69 4.17
CA VAL A 371 10.10 -40.06 4.75
C VAL A 371 10.98 -41.04 3.96
N GLY A 372 11.09 -40.90 2.64
CA GLY A 372 11.99 -41.73 1.81
C GLY A 372 13.48 -41.59 2.21
N PRO A 373 14.03 -40.37 2.21
CA PRO A 373 15.40 -40.09 2.67
C PRO A 373 15.67 -40.48 4.12
N ILE A 374 14.68 -40.33 5.02
CA ILE A 374 14.82 -40.74 6.42
C ILE A 374 14.89 -42.26 6.56
N ARG A 375 14.05 -43.02 5.84
CA ARG A 375 14.12 -44.49 5.82
C ARG A 375 15.44 -45.01 5.21
N ALA A 376 15.96 -44.32 4.21
CA ALA A 376 17.27 -44.58 3.61
C ALA A 376 18.43 -44.38 4.61
N LEU A 377 18.41 -43.27 5.35
CA LEU A 377 19.39 -42.97 6.39
C LEU A 377 19.35 -43.99 7.54
N ILE A 378 18.15 -44.45 7.93
CA ILE A 378 17.95 -45.51 8.92
C ILE A 378 18.49 -46.86 8.40
N ALA A 379 18.28 -47.20 7.13
CA ALA A 379 18.84 -48.43 6.53
C ALA A 379 20.37 -48.40 6.39
N LEU A 380 20.97 -47.20 6.32
CA LEU A 380 22.42 -47.01 6.26
C LEU A 380 23.09 -47.01 7.66
N HIS A 381 22.37 -46.63 8.72
CA HIS A 381 22.91 -46.52 10.09
C HIS A 381 22.35 -47.56 11.09
N GLY A 382 21.31 -48.31 10.74
CA GLY A 382 20.55 -49.15 11.67
C GLY A 382 21.19 -50.46 12.14
N GLU A 383 22.40 -50.80 11.66
CA GLU A 383 23.12 -52.03 12.06
C GLU A 383 24.29 -51.79 13.03
N GLU A 384 24.39 -50.60 13.66
CA GLU A 384 25.46 -50.33 14.64
C GLU A 384 25.08 -50.66 16.09
N VAL A 385 23.87 -51.19 16.36
CA VAL A 385 23.46 -51.59 17.71
C VAL A 385 23.29 -53.11 17.78
N GLY A 386 24.40 -53.81 17.98
CA GLY A 386 24.37 -55.22 18.31
C GLY A 386 25.71 -55.91 18.18
N THR A 387 26.27 -56.31 19.33
CA THR A 387 27.35 -57.31 19.50
C THR A 387 28.78 -56.88 19.24
N ASP A 388 29.30 -55.94 20.04
CA ASP A 388 30.73 -55.90 20.37
C ASP A 388 30.91 -56.44 21.80
N GLY A 389 30.84 -57.76 21.92
CA GLY A 389 31.06 -58.47 23.17
C GLY A 389 31.59 -59.86 22.90
N ALA A 390 32.90 -60.02 23.13
CA ALA A 390 33.67 -61.26 23.09
C ALA A 390 34.02 -61.81 21.69
N GLU A 391 35.26 -61.61 21.28
CA GLU A 391 36.11 -62.66 20.68
C GLU A 391 37.57 -62.16 20.65
N ASN A 392 38.31 -62.52 21.70
CA ASN A 392 39.77 -62.39 21.75
C ASN A 392 40.39 -63.46 20.84
N GLY A 393 41.21 -63.03 19.86
CA GLY A 393 42.11 -63.93 19.13
C GLY A 393 41.82 -64.15 17.64
N VAL A 394 41.45 -63.10 16.90
CA VAL A 394 41.37 -63.16 15.43
C VAL A 394 42.24 -62.03 14.86
N ASP A 395 43.15 -62.37 13.95
CA ASP A 395 44.17 -61.51 13.37
C ASP A 395 43.64 -60.12 13.00
N ASP A 396 44.39 -59.06 13.28
CA ASP A 396 44.03 -57.67 12.93
C ASP A 396 43.67 -57.53 11.43
N VAL A 397 44.24 -58.40 10.59
CA VAL A 397 43.93 -58.52 9.17
C VAL A 397 42.48 -58.93 8.93
N THR A 398 41.95 -59.92 9.65
CA THR A 398 40.55 -60.38 9.50
C THR A 398 39.57 -59.35 10.05
N ARG A 399 39.93 -58.61 11.10
CA ARG A 399 39.13 -57.49 11.61
C ARG A 399 39.06 -56.34 10.60
N LEU A 400 40.19 -55.99 9.99
CA LEU A 400 40.25 -54.98 8.92
C LEU A 400 39.49 -55.43 7.67
N GLN A 401 39.52 -56.72 7.32
CA GLN A 401 38.73 -57.28 6.22
C GLN A 401 37.22 -57.19 6.50
N LYS A 402 36.77 -57.55 7.70
CA LYS A 402 35.35 -57.38 8.09
C LYS A 402 34.92 -55.90 8.07
N LEU A 403 35.79 -54.98 8.48
CA LEU A 403 35.53 -53.53 8.39
C LEU A 403 35.46 -53.06 6.94
N LEU A 404 36.37 -53.53 6.09
CA LEU A 404 36.38 -53.22 4.66
C LEU A 404 35.12 -53.75 3.98
N ASP A 405 34.73 -55.00 4.24
CA ASP A 405 33.51 -55.60 3.71
C ASP A 405 32.25 -54.82 4.14
N LYS A 406 32.21 -54.36 5.40
CA LYS A 406 31.15 -53.47 5.89
C LYS A 406 31.14 -52.13 5.16
N HIS A 407 32.30 -51.52 4.94
CA HIS A 407 32.41 -50.27 4.17
C HIS A 407 32.01 -50.47 2.70
N GLU A 408 32.40 -51.58 2.07
CA GLU A 408 31.98 -51.92 0.72
C GLU A 408 30.48 -52.16 0.61
N GLN A 409 29.87 -52.83 1.58
CA GLN A 409 28.42 -53.03 1.63
C GLN A 409 27.67 -51.69 1.80
N ARG A 410 28.17 -50.78 2.64
CA ARG A 410 27.63 -49.42 2.77
C ARG A 410 27.76 -48.63 1.46
N TYR A 411 28.91 -48.73 0.79
CA TYR A 411 29.11 -48.11 -0.53
C TYR A 411 28.17 -48.69 -1.58
N ARG A 412 27.94 -50.01 -1.61
CA ARG A 412 26.97 -50.64 -2.53
C ARG A 412 25.54 -50.17 -2.25
N LYS A 413 25.11 -50.11 -0.99
CA LYS A 413 23.78 -49.61 -0.59
C LYS A 413 23.62 -48.12 -0.96
N ALA A 414 24.63 -47.30 -0.72
CA ALA A 414 24.63 -45.89 -1.11
C ALA A 414 24.54 -45.71 -2.64
N LEU A 415 25.23 -46.53 -3.43
CA LEU A 415 25.13 -46.52 -4.89
C LEU A 415 23.74 -46.93 -5.39
N GLN A 416 23.11 -47.94 -4.77
CA GLN A 416 21.73 -48.32 -5.07
C GLN A 416 20.74 -47.20 -4.73
N GLN A 417 20.97 -46.49 -3.62
CA GLN A 417 20.18 -45.33 -3.21
C GLN A 417 20.30 -44.17 -4.21
N ILE A 418 21.53 -43.87 -4.65
CA ILE A 418 21.79 -42.85 -5.66
C ILE A 418 21.11 -43.21 -6.98
N ALA A 419 21.16 -44.48 -7.40
CA ALA A 419 20.47 -44.95 -8.59
C ALA A 419 18.94 -44.86 -8.49
N GLN A 420 18.36 -45.16 -7.32
CA GLN A 420 16.93 -44.96 -7.07
C GLN A 420 16.54 -43.48 -7.07
N LEU A 421 17.31 -42.61 -6.41
CA LEU A 421 17.07 -41.17 -6.41
C LEU A 421 17.23 -40.56 -7.81
N GLN A 422 18.16 -41.08 -8.61
CA GLN A 422 18.31 -40.71 -10.02
C GLN A 422 17.11 -41.15 -10.86
N ALA A 423 16.62 -42.38 -10.67
CA ALA A 423 15.40 -42.85 -11.35
C ALA A 423 14.13 -42.09 -10.92
N GLU A 424 14.03 -41.68 -9.65
CA GLU A 424 12.96 -40.81 -9.16
C GLU A 424 13.07 -39.38 -9.71
N LEU A 425 14.28 -38.84 -9.85
CA LEU A 425 14.54 -37.56 -10.51
C LEU A 425 14.18 -37.62 -11.99
N ASP A 426 14.60 -38.69 -12.69
CA ASP A 426 14.31 -38.90 -14.10
C ASP A 426 12.81 -39.08 -14.34
N GLY A 427 12.11 -39.80 -13.46
CA GLY A 427 10.65 -39.92 -13.48
C GLY A 427 9.91 -38.63 -13.11
N MET A 428 10.52 -37.74 -12.33
CA MET A 428 9.99 -36.39 -12.06
C MET A 428 10.25 -35.44 -13.22
N THR A 429 11.38 -35.57 -13.94
CA THR A 429 11.65 -34.76 -15.14
C THR A 429 10.79 -35.18 -16.32
N ASP A 430 10.50 -36.47 -16.49
CA ASP A 430 9.52 -36.94 -17.49
C ASP A 430 8.07 -36.50 -17.15
N GLY A 431 7.79 -36.15 -15.89
CA GLY A 431 6.52 -35.55 -15.45
C GLY A 431 6.43 -34.03 -15.62
N VAL A 432 7.54 -33.35 -15.90
CA VAL A 432 7.61 -31.88 -16.11
C VAL A 432 7.55 -31.51 -17.60
N ASP A 433 7.77 -32.47 -18.50
CA ASP A 433 7.56 -32.32 -19.95
C ASP A 433 6.21 -32.89 -20.45
N GLY A 434 5.21 -33.01 -19.57
CA GLY A 434 3.89 -33.53 -19.93
C GLY A 434 2.78 -32.49 -19.82
N GLU A 435 2.31 -31.96 -20.97
CA GLU A 435 1.05 -31.24 -21.30
C GLU A 435 0.37 -30.29 -20.28
N ALA A 436 0.28 -30.65 -19.00
CA ALA A 436 -0.34 -29.89 -17.92
C ALA A 436 0.35 -28.54 -17.63
N ASP A 437 1.68 -28.47 -17.63
CA ASP A 437 2.40 -27.21 -17.39
C ASP A 437 2.31 -26.24 -18.59
N THR A 438 2.28 -26.76 -19.82
CA THR A 438 2.02 -25.94 -21.02
C THR A 438 0.59 -25.39 -21.06
N VAL A 439 -0.39 -26.18 -20.63
CA VAL A 439 -1.80 -25.77 -20.57
C VAL A 439 -2.06 -24.81 -19.40
N MET A 440 -1.45 -25.04 -18.23
CA MET A 440 -1.54 -24.13 -17.08
C MET A 440 -0.83 -22.80 -17.36
N SER A 441 0.35 -22.84 -17.96
CA SER A 441 1.07 -21.64 -18.43
C SER A 441 0.31 -20.92 -19.56
N GLY A 442 -0.38 -21.66 -20.44
CA GLY A 442 -1.29 -21.10 -21.45
C GLY A 442 -2.46 -20.35 -20.80
N LYS A 443 -3.18 -20.99 -19.87
CA LYS A 443 -4.29 -20.38 -19.13
C LYS A 443 -3.87 -19.14 -18.35
N LEU A 444 -2.71 -19.18 -17.67
CA LEU A 444 -2.17 -18.01 -16.98
C LEU A 444 -1.81 -16.89 -17.95
N ARG A 445 -1.30 -17.20 -19.16
CA ARG A 445 -1.03 -16.21 -20.20
C ARG A 445 -2.31 -15.59 -20.76
N ASP A 446 -3.35 -16.39 -20.98
CA ASP A 446 -4.66 -15.92 -21.42
C ASP A 446 -5.34 -15.05 -20.36
N GLU A 447 -5.21 -15.42 -19.08
CA GLU A 447 -5.71 -14.65 -17.95
C GLU A 447 -4.96 -13.34 -17.78
N ILE A 448 -3.64 -13.33 -17.93
CA ILE A 448 -2.82 -12.11 -17.98
C ILE A 448 -3.22 -11.23 -19.17
N ALA A 449 -3.49 -11.80 -20.34
CA ALA A 449 -3.95 -11.04 -21.51
C ALA A 449 -5.33 -10.43 -21.28
N ASN A 450 -6.26 -11.17 -20.69
CA ASN A 450 -7.58 -10.66 -20.32
C ASN A 450 -7.50 -9.56 -19.26
N LEU A 451 -6.64 -9.70 -18.25
CA LEU A 451 -6.41 -8.66 -17.25
C LEU A 451 -5.79 -7.41 -17.87
N LYS A 452 -4.85 -7.56 -18.82
CA LYS A 452 -4.30 -6.42 -19.58
C LYS A 452 -5.34 -5.71 -20.42
N ASN A 453 -6.24 -6.44 -21.09
CA ASN A 453 -7.33 -5.83 -21.85
C ASN A 453 -8.29 -5.08 -20.92
N LYS A 454 -8.66 -5.67 -19.77
CA LYS A 454 -9.50 -4.97 -18.77
C LYS A 454 -8.83 -3.71 -18.24
N VAL A 455 -7.52 -3.74 -17.96
CA VAL A 455 -6.76 -2.55 -17.55
C VAL A 455 -6.80 -1.48 -18.65
N HIS A 456 -6.63 -1.89 -19.91
CA HIS A 456 -6.73 -0.97 -21.04
C HIS A 456 -8.13 -0.36 -21.18
N ASP A 457 -9.18 -1.17 -21.03
CA ASP A 457 -10.57 -0.70 -21.05
C ASP A 457 -10.84 0.29 -19.90
N TYR A 458 -10.33 0.00 -18.69
CA TYR A 458 -10.44 0.93 -17.57
C TYR A 458 -9.64 2.21 -17.79
N GLU A 459 -8.45 2.14 -18.40
CA GLU A 459 -7.67 3.31 -18.79
C GLU A 459 -8.39 4.18 -19.82
N GLN A 460 -9.06 3.56 -20.79
CA GLN A 460 -9.88 4.26 -21.77
C GLN A 460 -11.09 4.94 -21.12
N ILE A 461 -11.86 4.22 -20.29
CA ILE A 461 -13.00 4.79 -19.57
C ILE A 461 -12.54 5.93 -18.65
N MET A 462 -11.39 5.80 -17.99
CA MET A 462 -10.83 6.89 -17.19
C MET A 462 -10.41 8.09 -18.03
N ALA A 463 -9.96 7.89 -19.27
CA ALA A 463 -9.65 8.99 -20.19
C ALA A 463 -10.93 9.71 -20.65
N GLU A 464 -11.97 8.95 -21.02
CA GLU A 464 -13.29 9.48 -21.41
C GLU A 464 -13.92 10.29 -20.25
N ILE A 465 -13.92 9.75 -19.03
CA ILE A 465 -14.45 10.48 -17.85
C ILE A 465 -13.65 11.76 -17.56
N LYS A 466 -12.33 11.77 -17.80
CA LYS A 466 -11.51 12.98 -17.64
C LYS A 466 -11.85 14.04 -18.68
N GLU A 467 -12.10 13.63 -19.92
CA GLU A 467 -12.54 14.53 -20.98
C GLU A 467 -13.92 15.11 -20.66
N ASP A 468 -14.88 14.28 -20.23
CA ASP A 468 -16.20 14.73 -19.79
C ASP A 468 -16.10 15.71 -18.61
N LEU A 469 -15.25 15.43 -17.61
CA LEU A 469 -15.00 16.35 -16.49
C LEU A 469 -14.36 17.67 -16.96
N SER A 470 -13.50 17.65 -17.97
CA SER A 470 -12.93 18.86 -18.57
C SER A 470 -14.02 19.70 -19.23
N VAL A 471 -14.88 19.09 -20.03
CA VAL A 471 -15.99 19.77 -20.71
C VAL A 471 -16.99 20.35 -19.69
N VAL A 472 -17.34 19.59 -18.65
CA VAL A 472 -18.22 20.07 -17.58
C VAL A 472 -17.56 21.21 -16.79
N SER A 473 -16.25 21.16 -16.56
CA SER A 473 -15.50 22.26 -15.94
C SER A 473 -15.54 23.52 -16.80
N GLU A 474 -15.26 23.40 -18.10
CA GLU A 474 -15.31 24.53 -19.05
C GLU A 474 -16.70 25.16 -19.12
N PHE A 475 -17.76 24.33 -19.18
CA PHE A 475 -19.14 24.80 -19.16
C PHE A 475 -19.51 25.48 -17.83
N THR A 476 -19.03 24.94 -16.71
CA THR A 476 -19.22 25.54 -15.38
C THR A 476 -18.51 26.90 -15.30
N ASP A 477 -17.29 27.00 -15.81
CA ASP A 477 -16.54 28.25 -15.86
C ASP A 477 -17.23 29.28 -16.75
N GLU A 478 -17.77 28.87 -17.91
CA GLU A 478 -18.50 29.77 -18.80
C GLU A 478 -19.82 30.26 -18.17
N THR A 479 -20.61 29.38 -17.57
CA THR A 479 -21.85 29.76 -16.89
C THR A 479 -21.60 30.66 -15.69
N ARG A 480 -20.52 30.39 -14.93
CA ARG A 480 -20.04 31.23 -13.84
C ARG A 480 -19.63 32.62 -14.32
N ASN A 481 -18.87 32.72 -15.42
CA ASN A 481 -18.45 34.00 -15.99
C ASN A 481 -19.66 34.82 -16.46
N ARG A 482 -20.63 34.16 -17.10
CA ARG A 482 -21.90 34.81 -17.51
C ARG A 482 -22.72 35.28 -16.31
N LEU A 483 -22.79 34.49 -15.24
CA LEU A 483 -23.48 34.86 -14.01
C LEU A 483 -22.79 36.02 -13.29
N GLY A 484 -21.46 36.03 -13.25
CA GLY A 484 -20.67 37.14 -12.70
C GLY A 484 -20.91 38.44 -13.48
N ALA A 485 -20.89 38.38 -14.81
CA ALA A 485 -21.22 39.54 -15.65
C ALA A 485 -22.64 40.07 -15.40
N ALA A 486 -23.64 39.17 -15.30
CA ALA A 486 -25.01 39.56 -14.96
C ALA A 486 -25.12 40.19 -13.56
N GLN A 487 -24.36 39.70 -12.57
CA GLN A 487 -24.31 40.29 -11.24
C GLN A 487 -23.70 41.70 -11.26
N GLU A 488 -22.61 41.91 -12.00
CA GLU A 488 -21.98 43.22 -12.17
C GLU A 488 -22.92 44.23 -12.85
N GLU A 489 -23.65 43.81 -13.89
CA GLU A 489 -24.66 44.65 -14.55
C GLU A 489 -25.81 45.01 -13.60
N LEU A 490 -26.32 44.06 -12.81
CA LEU A 490 -27.37 44.33 -11.82
C LEU A 490 -26.90 45.30 -10.73
N LEU A 491 -25.64 45.20 -10.31
CA LEU A 491 -25.03 46.15 -9.37
C LEU A 491 -24.92 47.55 -9.98
N ALA A 492 -24.48 47.67 -11.24
CA ALA A 492 -24.40 48.94 -11.94
C ALA A 492 -25.76 49.62 -12.06
N VAL A 493 -26.80 48.87 -12.45
CA VAL A 493 -28.19 49.38 -12.50
C VAL A 493 -28.68 49.81 -11.10
N SER A 494 -28.28 49.10 -10.04
CA SER A 494 -28.64 49.46 -8.67
C SER A 494 -27.98 50.77 -8.23
N GLU A 495 -26.72 50.98 -8.60
CA GLU A 495 -26.00 52.24 -8.35
C GLU A 495 -26.64 53.41 -9.10
N ASP A 496 -27.00 53.23 -10.37
CA ASP A 496 -27.68 54.26 -11.18
C ASP A 496 -29.05 54.63 -10.62
N LEU A 497 -29.84 53.63 -10.18
CA LEU A 497 -31.14 53.87 -9.54
C LEU A 497 -30.99 54.62 -8.20
N ALA A 498 -29.98 54.27 -7.40
CA ALA A 498 -29.69 54.97 -6.15
C ALA A 498 -29.27 56.42 -6.38
N GLN A 499 -28.47 56.68 -7.43
CA GLN A 499 -28.10 58.05 -7.85
C GLN A 499 -29.31 58.86 -8.31
N LEU A 500 -30.20 58.27 -9.12
CA LEU A 500 -31.41 58.93 -9.58
C LEU A 500 -32.35 59.25 -8.41
N TYR A 501 -32.52 58.30 -7.48
CA TYR A 501 -33.31 58.49 -6.26
C TYR A 501 -32.76 59.64 -5.40
N HIS A 502 -31.44 59.69 -5.23
CA HIS A 502 -30.79 60.78 -4.49
C HIS A 502 -31.03 62.15 -5.16
N HIS A 503 -30.95 62.22 -6.48
CA HIS A 503 -31.19 63.46 -7.23
C HIS A 503 -32.63 63.95 -7.06
N VAL A 504 -33.62 63.05 -7.19
CA VAL A 504 -35.04 63.38 -7.01
C VAL A 504 -35.33 63.85 -5.58
N CYS A 505 -34.82 63.16 -4.56
CA CYS A 505 -34.99 63.59 -3.16
C CYS A 505 -34.33 64.96 -2.89
N THR A 506 -33.16 65.22 -3.49
CA THR A 506 -32.46 66.51 -3.36
C THR A 506 -33.26 67.65 -3.98
N VAL A 507 -33.88 67.43 -5.15
CA VAL A 507 -34.75 68.41 -5.81
C VAL A 507 -36.03 68.67 -4.99
N ASN A 508 -36.53 67.67 -4.27
CA ASN A 508 -37.71 67.80 -3.41
C ASN A 508 -37.43 68.38 -2.01
N GLY A 509 -36.16 68.55 -1.63
CA GLY A 509 -35.79 68.98 -0.27
C GLY A 509 -36.00 67.92 0.81
N GLU A 510 -36.22 66.66 0.41
CA GLU A 510 -36.40 65.52 1.30
C GLU A 510 -35.05 64.81 1.54
N THR A 511 -34.78 64.36 2.76
CA THR A 511 -33.58 63.54 3.01
C THR A 511 -33.82 62.11 2.53
N PRO A 512 -33.04 61.60 1.56
CA PRO A 512 -33.27 60.27 1.03
C PRO A 512 -33.13 59.19 2.12
N SER A 513 -34.02 58.20 2.06
CA SER A 513 -34.02 57.04 2.95
C SER A 513 -32.68 56.31 2.89
N ARG A 514 -32.01 56.19 4.04
CA ARG A 514 -30.70 55.55 4.19
C ARG A 514 -30.73 54.06 3.83
N VAL A 515 -31.89 53.42 3.93
CA VAL A 515 -32.10 52.01 3.59
C VAL A 515 -31.89 51.78 2.09
N VAL A 516 -32.45 52.65 1.23
CA VAL A 516 -32.35 52.52 -0.24
C VAL A 516 -30.93 52.78 -0.76
N LEU A 517 -30.14 53.58 -0.03
CA LEU A 517 -28.74 53.94 -0.33
C LEU A 517 -27.73 52.90 0.20
N ASP A 518 -28.00 52.24 1.33
CA ASP A 518 -27.08 51.28 1.94
C ASP A 518 -27.14 49.89 1.27
N HIS A 519 -28.22 49.55 0.56
CA HIS A 519 -28.31 48.28 -0.20
C HIS A 519 -27.32 48.17 -1.38
N ALA A 520 -26.89 49.30 -1.98
CA ALA A 520 -25.91 49.30 -3.08
C ALA A 520 -24.46 48.99 -2.62
N LYS A 521 -24.16 49.19 -1.33
CA LYS A 521 -22.80 48.97 -0.77
C LYS A 521 -22.62 47.60 -0.12
N GLY A 522 -23.70 46.82 0.05
CA GLY A 522 -23.71 45.57 0.80
C GLY A 522 -23.37 44.29 0.02
N SER A 523 -23.33 44.31 -1.32
CA SER A 523 -23.28 43.09 -2.15
C SER A 523 -21.98 42.89 -2.94
N ARG A 524 -20.83 43.36 -2.45
CA ARG A 524 -19.53 42.91 -2.97
C ARG A 524 -19.09 41.65 -2.21
N PRO A 525 -18.85 40.50 -2.88
CA PRO A 525 -18.34 39.30 -2.22
C PRO A 525 -16.86 39.53 -1.93
N GLY A 526 -16.54 39.72 -0.65
CA GLY A 526 -15.19 40.00 -0.20
C GLY A 526 -15.09 39.94 1.32
N GLU A 527 -14.99 38.71 1.81
CA GLU A 527 -14.37 38.31 3.08
C GLU A 527 -15.06 38.72 4.40
N GLU A 528 -15.44 37.65 5.12
CA GLU A 528 -15.60 37.52 6.58
C GLU A 528 -16.93 37.95 7.22
N GLY A 529 -17.80 36.95 7.41
CA GLY A 529 -17.98 36.30 8.71
C GLY A 529 -18.53 37.14 9.86
N GLU A 530 -19.85 36.99 10.11
CA GLU A 530 -20.46 36.92 11.44
C GLU A 530 -21.97 36.64 11.28
N SER A 531 -22.40 35.41 11.58
CA SER A 531 -23.82 35.07 11.75
C SER A 531 -24.26 35.50 13.15
N PRO A 532 -25.34 36.29 13.32
CA PRO A 532 -25.91 36.54 14.64
C PRO A 532 -26.80 35.37 15.05
N ALA A 533 -26.65 34.98 16.32
CA ALA A 533 -27.42 33.95 16.99
C ALA A 533 -28.90 34.34 17.24
N ALA A 534 -29.70 33.30 17.52
CA ALA A 534 -31.11 33.24 17.97
C ALA A 534 -32.12 33.19 16.81
N THR A 535 -33.10 32.26 16.75
CA THR A 535 -33.87 31.55 17.78
C THR A 535 -34.40 30.20 17.27
N GLU A 536 -34.65 29.29 18.20
CA GLU A 536 -35.32 27.98 18.02
C GLU A 536 -36.77 28.11 17.48
N ASP A 537 -37.17 27.24 16.54
CA ASP A 537 -38.39 26.41 16.61
C ASP A 537 -38.58 25.50 15.37
N ALA A 538 -38.31 24.19 15.56
CA ALA A 538 -38.91 22.95 14.99
C ALA A 538 -39.15 22.73 13.45
N PRO A 539 -39.34 21.47 12.96
CA PRO A 539 -38.91 20.15 13.45
C PRO A 539 -38.13 19.31 12.40
N SER A 540 -37.56 18.21 12.90
CA SER A 540 -36.79 17.13 12.28
C SER A 540 -37.32 16.57 10.95
N THR A 541 -36.42 16.26 10.00
CA THR A 541 -36.54 15.05 9.16
C THR A 541 -35.17 14.59 8.63
N GLU A 542 -34.86 13.34 8.95
CA GLU A 542 -33.95 12.41 8.26
C GLU A 542 -32.42 12.60 8.34
N LYS A 543 -31.85 11.87 9.31
CA LYS A 543 -30.53 11.25 9.21
C LYS A 543 -30.44 10.42 7.91
N ALA A 544 -29.51 10.79 7.02
CA ALA A 544 -28.97 9.89 6.01
C ALA A 544 -27.63 9.29 6.49
N PRO A 545 -27.26 8.07 6.07
CA PRO A 545 -26.29 7.22 6.73
C PRO A 545 -24.84 7.55 6.36
N SER A 546 -23.95 7.40 7.33
CA SER A 546 -22.54 7.76 7.31
C SER A 546 -21.62 6.69 6.68
N ASP A 547 -22.04 6.01 5.62
CA ASP A 547 -21.23 4.99 4.92
C ASP A 547 -21.05 5.37 3.44
N SER A 548 -20.14 6.31 3.19
CA SER A 548 -19.52 6.45 1.86
C SER A 548 -18.03 6.21 1.96
N SER A 549 -17.54 5.35 1.07
CA SER A 549 -16.14 4.94 0.98
C SER A 549 -15.24 6.18 0.75
N PRO A 550 -13.96 6.15 1.16
CA PRO A 550 -13.05 7.28 0.91
C PRO A 550 -12.93 7.64 -0.58
N ILE A 551 -13.24 6.71 -1.50
CA ILE A 551 -13.24 6.91 -2.95
C ILE A 551 -14.47 7.66 -3.41
N GLU A 552 -15.66 7.35 -2.88
CA GLU A 552 -16.86 8.15 -3.15
C GLU A 552 -16.76 9.54 -2.58
N LYS A 553 -16.16 9.69 -1.39
CA LYS A 553 -15.80 10.98 -0.80
C LYS A 553 -14.79 11.74 -1.66
N LEU A 554 -13.79 11.07 -2.25
CA LEU A 554 -12.83 11.72 -3.15
C LEU A 554 -13.46 12.09 -4.50
N LYS A 555 -14.36 11.27 -5.05
CA LYS A 555 -15.12 11.59 -6.26
C LYS A 555 -16.07 12.75 -6.02
N THR A 556 -16.79 12.76 -4.91
CA THR A 556 -17.63 13.90 -4.51
C THR A 556 -16.78 15.11 -4.18
N GLU A 557 -15.59 14.97 -3.56
CA GLU A 557 -14.71 16.09 -3.24
C GLU A 557 -14.02 16.64 -4.49
N LEU A 558 -13.62 15.82 -5.47
CA LEU A 558 -13.08 16.27 -6.75
C LEU A 558 -14.16 16.92 -7.62
N PHE A 559 -15.36 16.35 -7.66
CA PHE A 559 -16.52 16.94 -8.33
C PHE A 559 -16.90 18.28 -7.67
N ARG A 560 -16.85 18.31 -6.34
CA ARG A 560 -17.03 19.51 -5.53
C ARG A 560 -15.89 20.51 -5.72
N GLN A 561 -14.64 20.08 -5.92
CA GLN A 561 -13.49 20.96 -6.21
C GLN A 561 -13.58 21.56 -7.61
N ALA A 562 -14.04 20.79 -8.60
CA ALA A 562 -14.27 21.26 -9.95
C ALA A 562 -15.41 22.29 -10.00
N LEU A 563 -16.48 22.10 -9.22
CA LEU A 563 -17.61 23.03 -9.13
C LEU A 563 -17.36 24.22 -8.18
N LEU A 564 -16.58 24.04 -7.11
CA LEU A 564 -16.33 25.03 -6.06
C LEU A 564 -14.91 25.57 -6.10
N ARG A 565 -14.38 25.86 -7.29
CA ARG A 565 -13.11 26.57 -7.43
C ARG A 565 -13.27 28.01 -6.88
N GLU A 566 -13.04 28.12 -5.57
CA GLU A 566 -12.66 29.22 -4.69
C GLU A 566 -13.13 30.67 -4.94
N ASN A 567 -14.22 30.91 -5.67
CA ASN A 567 -14.90 32.19 -5.63
C ASN A 567 -16.42 31.96 -5.65
N THR A 568 -17.18 32.39 -4.67
CA THR A 568 -18.61 32.09 -4.57
C THR A 568 -19.45 33.18 -5.23
N VAL A 569 -19.75 33.05 -6.52
CA VAL A 569 -20.88 33.76 -7.13
C VAL A 569 -22.11 32.89 -6.85
N ASP A 570 -22.79 33.15 -5.73
CA ASP A 570 -23.98 32.40 -5.35
C ASP A 570 -25.16 32.87 -6.25
N PRO A 571 -25.83 31.98 -7.01
CA PRO A 571 -26.98 32.33 -7.84
C PRO A 571 -28.09 33.05 -7.07
N SER A 572 -28.18 32.86 -5.75
CA SER A 572 -29.12 33.57 -4.87
C SER A 572 -28.84 35.08 -4.79
N GLN A 573 -27.60 35.52 -5.04
CA GLN A 573 -27.20 36.93 -5.02
C GLN A 573 -27.84 37.72 -6.17
N CYS A 574 -27.98 37.13 -7.35
CA CYS A 574 -28.68 37.78 -8.47
C CYS A 574 -30.18 37.93 -8.19
N ALA A 575 -30.80 36.95 -7.50
CA ALA A 575 -32.20 37.02 -7.10
C ALA A 575 -32.44 38.11 -6.06
N THR A 576 -31.59 38.20 -5.03
CA THR A 576 -31.67 39.24 -3.99
C THR A 576 -31.35 40.64 -4.54
N LEU A 577 -30.40 40.78 -5.46
CA LEU A 577 -30.15 42.02 -6.20
C LEU A 577 -31.37 42.43 -7.04
N SER A 578 -32.01 41.48 -7.71
CA SER A 578 -33.24 41.74 -8.48
C SER A 578 -34.40 42.21 -7.60
N GLU A 579 -34.54 41.67 -6.39
CA GLU A 579 -35.50 42.16 -5.38
C GLU A 579 -35.16 43.57 -4.92
N THR A 580 -33.89 43.83 -4.64
CA THR A 580 -33.39 45.16 -4.25
C THR A 580 -33.66 46.20 -5.34
N LEU A 581 -33.43 45.87 -6.62
CA LEU A 581 -33.75 46.73 -7.76
C LEU A 581 -35.25 47.04 -7.83
N ARG A 582 -36.11 46.03 -7.64
CA ARG A 582 -37.57 46.23 -7.60
C ARG A 582 -37.99 47.17 -6.46
N ASP A 583 -37.34 47.06 -5.31
CA ASP A 583 -37.56 47.95 -4.17
C ASP A 583 -37.09 49.37 -4.47
N GLN A 584 -35.88 49.54 -5.02
CA GLN A 584 -35.34 50.85 -5.41
C GLN A 584 -36.23 51.55 -6.43
N VAL A 585 -36.72 50.84 -7.45
CA VAL A 585 -37.67 51.37 -8.44
C VAL A 585 -38.99 51.81 -7.80
N ARG A 586 -39.51 51.05 -6.81
CA ARG A 586 -40.73 51.45 -6.08
C ARG A 586 -40.54 52.74 -5.29
N HIS A 587 -39.43 52.88 -4.57
CA HIS A 587 -39.15 54.10 -3.81
C HIS A 587 -38.92 55.31 -4.72
N LEU A 588 -38.21 55.11 -5.83
CA LEU A 588 -38.01 56.14 -6.84
C LEU A 588 -39.33 56.58 -7.47
N ARG A 589 -40.24 55.65 -7.79
CA ARG A 589 -41.57 55.97 -8.30
C ARG A 589 -42.34 56.88 -7.32
N VAL A 590 -42.37 56.52 -6.04
CA VAL A 590 -43.06 57.33 -5.02
C VAL A 590 -42.43 58.73 -4.91
N ALA A 591 -41.10 58.84 -4.89
CA ALA A 591 -40.43 60.14 -4.84
C ALA A 591 -40.70 60.99 -6.09
N VAL A 592 -40.81 60.38 -7.27
CA VAL A 592 -41.19 61.10 -8.50
C VAL A 592 -42.66 61.54 -8.43
N GLU A 593 -43.55 60.70 -7.92
CA GLU A 593 -44.97 61.05 -7.72
C GLU A 593 -45.13 62.22 -6.73
N THR A 594 -44.41 62.23 -5.61
CA THR A 594 -44.40 63.38 -4.68
C THR A 594 -43.81 64.64 -5.32
N THR A 595 -42.76 64.51 -6.15
CA THR A 595 -42.24 65.64 -6.96
C THR A 595 -43.33 66.23 -7.86
N MET A 596 -44.13 65.37 -8.50
CA MET A 596 -45.21 65.78 -9.40
C MET A 596 -46.37 66.44 -8.63
N GLU A 597 -46.68 65.98 -7.42
CA GLU A 597 -47.69 66.58 -6.54
C GLU A 597 -47.24 67.93 -5.97
N MET A 598 -45.96 68.06 -5.59
CA MET A 598 -45.33 69.32 -5.19
C MET A 598 -45.29 70.33 -6.35
N GLY A 599 -45.05 69.86 -7.57
CA GLY A 599 -45.15 70.67 -8.79
C GLY A 599 -46.57 71.17 -9.09
N ARG A 600 -47.61 70.42 -8.70
CA ARG A 600 -49.02 70.83 -8.83
C ARG A 600 -49.45 71.82 -7.74
N SER A 601 -48.90 71.71 -6.53
CA SER A 601 -49.22 72.58 -5.39
C SER A 601 -48.45 73.90 -5.36
N ARG A 602 -47.34 74.02 -6.11
CA ARG A 602 -46.57 75.28 -6.30
C ARG A 602 -47.16 76.22 -7.37
N ALA A 603 -48.30 75.87 -7.98
CA ALA A 603 -49.07 76.80 -8.81
C ALA A 603 -49.92 77.72 -7.89
N PRO A 604 -49.88 79.06 -8.04
CA PRO A 604 -50.33 79.96 -6.99
C PRO A 604 -51.87 80.10 -6.93
N PRO A 605 -52.41 80.34 -5.73
CA PRO A 605 -53.11 81.61 -5.52
C PRO A 605 -52.70 82.33 -4.21
N ILE A 606 -52.39 83.62 -4.38
CA ILE A 606 -52.55 84.79 -3.50
C ILE A 606 -52.90 84.54 -2.01
N GLY A 607 -52.06 85.07 -1.10
CA GLY A 607 -52.52 85.62 0.20
C GLY A 607 -51.66 85.38 1.44
N ASP A 608 -50.88 86.41 1.81
CA ASP A 608 -50.60 86.98 3.15
C ASP A 608 -50.10 86.13 4.34
N GLY A 609 -49.09 86.64 5.06
CA GLY A 609 -48.63 86.10 6.36
C GLY A 609 -47.12 86.21 6.69
N MET A 610 -46.58 87.43 6.74
CA MET A 610 -45.16 87.75 6.97
C MET A 610 -44.82 88.03 8.46
N ALA A 611 -44.84 87.03 9.36
CA ALA A 611 -44.44 87.30 10.77
C ALA A 611 -43.71 86.18 11.54
N GLY A 612 -43.41 85.03 10.92
CA GLY A 612 -42.66 83.93 11.56
C GLY A 612 -41.20 83.78 11.12
N THR A 613 -40.78 84.48 10.07
CA THR A 613 -39.61 84.06 9.28
C THR A 613 -38.26 84.27 9.97
N VAL A 614 -38.09 85.27 10.83
CA VAL A 614 -36.76 85.61 11.37
C VAL A 614 -36.32 84.72 12.54
N GLU A 615 -37.21 84.41 13.49
CA GLU A 615 -36.90 83.44 14.56
C GLU A 615 -36.84 82.00 14.03
N GLU A 616 -37.67 81.67 13.01
CA GLU A 616 -37.55 80.40 12.30
C GLU A 616 -36.23 80.30 11.53
N GLU A 617 -35.75 81.38 10.90
CA GLU A 617 -34.45 81.42 10.21
C GLU A 617 -33.27 81.26 11.19
N GLU A 618 -33.28 81.93 12.35
CA GLU A 618 -32.20 81.80 13.35
C GLU A 618 -32.16 80.40 13.99
N LEU A 619 -33.32 79.80 14.28
CA LEU A 619 -33.40 78.42 14.76
C LEU A 619 -32.98 77.44 13.66
N GLN A 620 -33.32 77.69 12.39
CA GLN A 620 -32.87 76.91 11.25
C GLN A 620 -31.35 76.98 11.09
N GLU A 621 -30.73 78.15 11.22
CA GLU A 621 -29.27 78.29 11.17
C GLU A 621 -28.57 77.52 12.32
N GLN A 622 -29.10 77.58 13.54
CA GLN A 622 -28.58 76.81 14.67
C GLN A 622 -28.72 75.30 14.44
N VAL A 623 -29.85 74.85 13.87
CA VAL A 623 -30.06 73.44 13.48
C VAL A 623 -29.08 73.02 12.39
N ILE A 624 -28.82 73.86 11.38
CA ILE A 624 -27.84 73.58 10.33
C ILE A 624 -26.42 73.47 10.93
N LYS A 625 -26.06 74.37 11.83
CA LYS A 625 -24.75 74.35 12.51
C LYS A 625 -24.57 73.10 13.35
N LEU A 626 -25.58 72.70 14.14
CA LEU A 626 -25.57 71.46 14.90
C LEU A 626 -25.53 70.22 14.00
N LYS A 627 -26.26 70.21 12.88
CA LYS A 627 -26.19 69.14 11.87
C LYS A 627 -24.80 69.02 11.25
N SER A 628 -24.11 70.14 10.98
CA SER A 628 -22.74 70.15 10.44
C SER A 628 -21.70 69.61 11.43
N LEU A 629 -21.84 69.97 12.72
CA LEU A 629 -21.01 69.44 13.82
C LEU A 629 -21.26 67.94 14.04
N LEU A 630 -22.51 67.51 13.93
CA LEU A 630 -22.86 66.10 14.05
C LEU A 630 -22.35 65.29 12.84
N SER A 631 -22.37 65.87 11.64
CA SER A 631 -21.78 65.28 10.43
C SER A 631 -20.26 65.09 10.56
N THR A 632 -19.53 66.13 10.97
CA THR A 632 -18.08 66.05 11.21
C THR A 632 -17.73 65.05 12.32
N LYS A 633 -18.53 64.95 13.38
CA LYS A 633 -18.34 63.91 14.42
C LYS A 633 -18.61 62.50 13.88
N ARG A 634 -19.61 62.31 13.01
CA ARG A 634 -19.86 61.03 12.34
C ARG A 634 -18.70 60.64 11.41
N GLU A 635 -18.14 61.60 10.69
CA GLU A 635 -16.98 61.38 9.81
C GLU A 635 -15.71 61.05 10.60
N GLN A 636 -15.48 61.71 11.74
CA GLN A 636 -14.41 61.37 12.69
C GLN A 636 -14.56 59.94 13.24
N ILE A 637 -15.78 59.52 13.57
CA ILE A 637 -16.05 58.14 14.00
C ILE A 637 -15.82 57.14 12.85
N ALA A 638 -16.21 57.50 11.62
CA ALA A 638 -15.98 56.64 10.45
C ALA A 638 -14.49 56.46 10.14
N THR A 639 -13.70 57.53 10.21
CA THR A 639 -12.24 57.48 10.04
C THR A 639 -11.56 56.68 11.14
N LEU A 640 -11.94 56.86 12.41
CA LEU A 640 -11.43 56.04 13.51
C LEU A 640 -11.77 54.55 13.33
N ARG A 641 -13.00 54.23 12.91
CA ARG A 641 -13.39 52.84 12.60
C ARG A 641 -12.58 52.27 11.44
N ALA A 642 -12.29 53.05 10.40
CA ALA A 642 -11.46 52.62 9.29
C ALA A 642 -10.01 52.33 9.73
N VAL A 643 -9.43 53.20 10.55
CA VAL A 643 -8.08 52.99 11.11
C VAL A 643 -8.04 51.76 12.01
N LEU A 644 -9.04 51.56 12.88
CA LEU A 644 -9.13 50.37 13.72
C LEU A 644 -9.30 49.09 12.88
N LYS A 645 -10.09 49.14 11.80
CA LYS A 645 -10.23 48.01 10.88
C LYS A 645 -8.92 47.71 10.13
N ALA A 646 -8.16 48.73 9.74
CA ALA A 646 -6.84 48.57 9.14
C ALA A 646 -5.82 47.97 10.12
N ASN A 647 -5.82 48.41 11.38
CA ASN A 647 -4.97 47.83 12.43
C ASN A 647 -5.35 46.38 12.73
N LYS A 648 -6.65 46.06 12.80
CA LYS A 648 -7.14 44.68 12.96
C LYS A 648 -6.64 43.79 11.82
N ARG A 649 -6.83 44.21 10.56
CA ARG A 649 -6.33 43.50 9.38
C ARG A 649 -4.82 43.31 9.40
N THR A 650 -4.07 44.33 9.82
CA THR A 650 -2.60 44.24 9.90
C THR A 650 -2.17 43.21 10.96
N ALA A 651 -2.86 43.16 12.10
CA ALA A 651 -2.61 42.16 13.13
C ALA A 651 -3.00 40.75 12.67
N GLU A 652 -4.11 40.59 11.97
CA GLU A 652 -4.56 39.31 11.39
C GLU A 652 -3.56 38.80 10.36
N VAL A 653 -3.11 39.65 9.43
CA VAL A 653 -2.08 39.30 8.44
C VAL A 653 -0.75 38.94 9.11
N ALA A 654 -0.37 39.63 10.19
CA ALA A 654 0.83 39.28 10.94
C ALA A 654 0.69 37.91 11.63
N LEU A 655 -0.49 37.59 12.19
CA LEU A 655 -0.76 36.30 12.81
C LEU A 655 -0.83 35.15 11.79
N THR A 656 -1.44 35.35 10.62
CA THR A 656 -1.45 34.33 9.55
C THR A 656 -0.04 34.09 9.00
N ASN A 657 0.77 35.14 8.87
CA ASN A 657 2.18 35.01 8.50
C ASN A 657 3.00 34.27 9.56
N LEU A 658 2.79 34.54 10.85
CA LEU A 658 3.47 33.80 11.93
C LEU A 658 3.02 32.34 11.97
N LYS A 659 1.72 32.08 11.79
CA LYS A 659 1.16 30.73 11.75
C LYS A 659 1.71 29.92 10.57
N SER A 660 1.70 30.49 9.37
CA SER A 660 2.26 29.83 8.19
C SER A 660 3.76 29.58 8.33
N LYS A 661 4.53 30.55 8.86
CA LYS A 661 5.96 30.32 9.18
C LYS A 661 6.16 29.16 10.15
N TYR A 662 5.41 29.11 11.24
CA TYR A 662 5.47 28.00 12.18
C TYR A 662 5.10 26.65 11.54
N GLU A 663 4.06 26.62 10.70
CA GLU A 663 3.67 25.42 9.97
C GLU A 663 4.75 24.97 8.97
N THR A 664 5.40 25.91 8.27
CA THR A 664 6.54 25.59 7.38
C THR A 664 7.75 25.08 8.14
N GLU A 665 8.12 25.70 9.27
CA GLU A 665 9.22 25.22 10.11
C GLU A 665 8.92 23.84 10.69
N LYS A 666 7.68 23.61 11.15
CA LYS A 666 7.22 22.30 11.62
C LYS A 666 7.30 21.24 10.51
N ALA A 667 6.92 21.57 9.28
CA ALA A 667 7.04 20.68 8.13
C ALA A 667 8.52 20.34 7.85
N VAL A 668 9.41 21.34 7.79
CA VAL A 668 10.85 21.14 7.59
C VAL A 668 11.47 20.29 8.72
N VAL A 669 11.12 20.53 9.98
CA VAL A 669 11.59 19.70 11.11
C VAL A 669 11.07 18.26 10.99
N SER A 670 9.81 18.07 10.58
CA SER A 670 9.27 16.74 10.36
C SER A 670 9.95 16.00 9.21
N GLU A 671 10.25 16.69 8.10
CA GLU A 671 10.96 16.14 6.95
C GLU A 671 12.42 15.82 7.26
N THR A 672 13.12 16.65 8.03
CA THR A 672 14.49 16.36 8.46
C THR A 672 14.53 15.16 9.40
N MET A 673 13.57 15.05 10.33
CA MET A 673 13.44 13.87 11.19
C MET A 673 13.13 12.59 10.41
N THR A 674 12.27 12.64 9.38
CA THR A 674 12.03 11.48 8.53
C THR A 674 13.27 11.15 7.69
N LYS A 675 13.95 12.13 7.09
CA LYS A 675 15.21 11.92 6.35
C LYS A 675 16.28 11.24 7.21
N LEU A 676 16.53 11.75 8.42
CA LEU A 676 17.48 11.14 9.37
C LEU A 676 17.11 9.69 9.73
N ARG A 677 15.81 9.38 9.85
CA ARG A 677 15.36 8.00 10.08
C ARG A 677 15.62 7.09 8.88
N HIS A 678 15.43 7.59 7.66
CA HIS A 678 15.72 6.85 6.43
C HIS A 678 17.22 6.65 6.23
N GLU A 679 18.04 7.68 6.44
CA GLU A 679 19.50 7.57 6.37
C GLU A 679 20.05 6.57 7.40
N LEU A 680 19.54 6.60 8.64
CA LEU A 680 19.92 5.63 9.66
C LEU A 680 19.51 4.20 9.28
N LYS A 681 18.37 4.03 8.58
CA LYS A 681 17.94 2.74 8.05
C LYS A 681 18.87 2.27 6.92
N SER A 682 19.20 3.13 5.96
CA SER A 682 20.14 2.85 4.87
C SER A 682 21.50 2.45 5.40
N LEU A 683 22.06 3.20 6.36
CA LEU A 683 23.35 2.89 6.97
C LEU A 683 23.35 1.55 7.72
N LYS A 684 22.20 1.14 8.28
CA LYS A 684 22.05 -0.19 8.89
C LYS A 684 22.02 -1.30 7.85
N GLU A 685 21.35 -1.08 6.72
CA GLU A 685 21.31 -2.01 5.58
C GLU A 685 22.72 -2.16 4.97
N ASP A 686 23.42 -1.04 4.72
CA ASP A 686 24.79 -1.03 4.21
C ASP A 686 25.77 -1.73 5.17
N ALA A 687 25.63 -1.55 6.49
CA ALA A 687 26.46 -2.24 7.48
C ALA A 687 26.20 -3.76 7.52
N CYS A 688 24.95 -4.19 7.29
CA CYS A 688 24.61 -5.60 7.14
C CYS A 688 25.23 -6.18 5.86
N ASP A 689 25.17 -5.47 4.75
CA ASP A 689 25.74 -5.89 3.46
C ASP A 689 27.27 -5.97 3.52
N VAL A 690 27.94 -5.02 4.16
CA VAL A 690 29.39 -5.08 4.39
C VAL A 690 29.77 -6.27 5.28
N ARG A 691 28.96 -6.59 6.31
CA ARG A 691 29.18 -7.78 7.15
C ARG A 691 28.98 -9.09 6.39
N LEU A 692 27.97 -9.16 5.53
CA LEU A 692 27.70 -10.30 4.66
C LEU A 692 28.81 -10.48 3.63
N ALA A 693 29.20 -9.41 2.92
CA ALA A 693 30.31 -9.43 1.97
C ALA A 693 31.63 -9.84 2.62
N ALA A 694 31.93 -9.34 3.83
CA ALA A 694 33.10 -9.76 4.59
C ALA A 694 33.05 -11.23 5.00
N SER A 695 31.85 -11.76 5.30
CA SER A 695 31.64 -13.19 5.59
C SER A 695 31.86 -14.04 4.34
N ASP A 696 31.32 -13.62 3.20
CA ASP A 696 31.42 -14.31 1.92
C ASP A 696 32.85 -14.34 1.39
N VAL A 697 33.59 -13.22 1.50
CA VAL A 697 35.01 -13.17 1.12
C VAL A 697 35.84 -14.11 2.01
N ARG A 698 35.57 -14.17 3.32
CA ARG A 698 36.22 -15.13 4.23
C ARG A 698 35.88 -16.57 3.87
N GLY A 699 34.62 -16.85 3.52
CA GLY A 699 34.18 -18.17 3.06
C GLY A 699 34.82 -18.57 1.72
N ALA A 700 34.93 -17.65 0.77
CA ALA A 700 35.58 -17.87 -0.52
C ALA A 700 37.09 -18.13 -0.38
N LEU A 701 37.78 -17.39 0.50
CA LEU A 701 39.20 -17.61 0.79
C LEU A 701 39.45 -19.00 1.40
N ARG A 702 38.61 -19.43 2.35
CA ARG A 702 38.67 -20.78 2.93
C ARG A 702 38.43 -21.87 1.88
N ARG A 703 37.43 -21.69 1.00
CA ARG A 703 37.16 -22.63 -0.11
C ARG A 703 38.35 -22.75 -1.07
N ARG A 704 39.03 -21.64 -1.38
CA ARG A 704 40.24 -21.65 -2.21
C ARG A 704 41.43 -22.36 -1.54
N GLN A 705 41.60 -22.20 -0.23
CA GLN A 705 42.63 -22.93 0.53
C GLN A 705 42.36 -24.43 0.54
N LEU A 706 41.11 -24.85 0.76
CA LEU A 706 40.74 -26.26 0.72
C LEU A 706 41.01 -26.89 -0.66
N ALA A 707 40.64 -26.21 -1.74
CA ALA A 707 40.92 -26.68 -3.10
C ALA A 707 42.43 -26.84 -3.37
N ALA A 708 43.26 -25.89 -2.93
CA ALA A 708 44.72 -25.99 -3.07
C ALA A 708 45.28 -27.20 -2.31
N THR A 709 44.82 -27.45 -1.08
CA THR A 709 45.24 -28.63 -0.30
C THR A 709 44.76 -29.95 -0.90
N GLU A 710 43.59 -29.96 -1.55
CA GLU A 710 43.09 -31.13 -2.26
C GLU A 710 43.93 -31.45 -3.51
N ASP A 711 44.36 -30.44 -4.24
CA ASP A 711 45.20 -30.63 -5.44
C ASP A 711 46.63 -31.06 -5.07
N GLU A 712 47.17 -30.55 -3.97
CA GLU A 712 48.42 -31.07 -3.38
C GLU A 712 48.26 -32.55 -3.00
N ARG A 713 47.13 -32.94 -2.37
CA ARG A 713 46.83 -34.33 -2.02
C ARG A 713 46.73 -35.22 -3.26
N LYS A 714 46.05 -34.77 -4.33
CA LYS A 714 45.96 -35.50 -5.60
C LYS A 714 47.34 -35.68 -6.24
N THR A 715 48.16 -34.63 -6.22
CA THR A 715 49.53 -34.67 -6.75
C THR A 715 50.40 -35.65 -5.98
N LEU A 716 50.35 -35.61 -4.64
CA LEU A 716 51.03 -36.58 -3.77
C LEU A 716 50.54 -38.01 -4.02
N ASN A 717 49.23 -38.22 -4.21
CA ASN A 717 48.69 -39.54 -4.51
C ASN A 717 49.16 -40.05 -5.87
N SER A 718 49.23 -39.18 -6.89
CA SER A 718 49.78 -39.52 -8.20
C SER A 718 51.27 -39.89 -8.12
N LEU A 719 52.07 -39.10 -7.40
CA LEU A 719 53.49 -39.40 -7.14
C LEU A 719 53.66 -40.73 -6.40
N LEU A 720 52.80 -41.00 -5.41
CA LEU A 720 52.82 -42.25 -4.65
C LEU A 720 52.46 -43.45 -5.54
N ARG A 721 51.46 -43.31 -6.42
CA ARG A 721 51.13 -44.34 -7.43
C ARG A 721 52.29 -44.59 -8.39
N MET A 722 52.93 -43.53 -8.87
CA MET A 722 54.09 -43.64 -9.75
C MET A 722 55.27 -44.30 -9.04
N ALA A 723 55.53 -43.96 -7.77
CA ALA A 723 56.56 -44.59 -6.96
C ALA A 723 56.28 -46.09 -6.71
N ILE A 724 55.03 -46.46 -6.44
CA ILE A 724 54.62 -47.87 -6.35
C ILE A 724 54.85 -48.59 -7.68
N HIS A 725 54.46 -47.96 -8.80
CA HIS A 725 54.65 -48.57 -10.12
C HIS A 725 56.13 -48.75 -10.48
N GLN A 726 56.97 -47.73 -10.20
CA GLN A 726 58.42 -47.83 -10.36
C GLN A 726 59.01 -48.92 -9.46
N LYS A 727 58.57 -49.02 -8.21
CA LYS A 727 58.98 -50.09 -7.30
C LYS A 727 58.62 -51.45 -7.87
N LEU A 728 57.37 -51.66 -8.29
CA LEU A 728 56.91 -52.91 -8.88
C LEU A 728 57.70 -53.27 -10.14
N ALA A 729 57.98 -52.32 -11.02
CA ALA A 729 58.79 -52.55 -12.22
C ALA A 729 60.25 -52.92 -11.87
N LEU A 730 60.82 -52.35 -10.81
CA LEU A 730 62.13 -52.75 -10.29
C LEU A 730 62.08 -54.14 -9.68
N THR A 731 61.04 -54.48 -8.92
CA THR A 731 60.86 -55.83 -8.37
C THR A 731 60.73 -56.86 -9.48
N GLN A 732 59.92 -56.59 -10.51
CA GLN A 732 59.79 -57.47 -11.67
C GLN A 732 61.12 -57.67 -12.41
N ARG A 733 61.91 -56.60 -12.60
CA ARG A 733 63.26 -56.74 -13.20
C ARG A 733 64.23 -57.53 -12.33
N LEU A 734 64.12 -57.40 -11.01
CA LEU A 734 64.93 -58.19 -10.08
C LEU A 734 64.52 -59.66 -10.13
N GLU A 735 63.22 -59.94 -10.11
CA GLU A 735 62.64 -61.27 -10.30
C GLU A 735 63.07 -61.86 -11.64
N ASP A 736 63.03 -61.11 -12.75
CA ASP A 736 63.49 -61.56 -14.06
C ASP A 736 64.99 -61.91 -14.05
N MET A 737 65.83 -61.09 -13.41
CA MET A 737 67.26 -61.41 -13.26
C MET A 737 67.52 -62.61 -12.34
N GLU A 738 66.70 -62.83 -11.32
CA GLU A 738 66.73 -64.01 -10.47
C GLU A 738 66.29 -65.26 -11.23
N MET A 739 65.21 -65.16 -12.02
CA MET A 739 64.75 -66.21 -12.92
C MET A 739 65.79 -66.51 -14.01
N ASP A 740 66.49 -65.52 -14.55
CA ASP A 740 67.60 -65.72 -15.49
C ASP A 740 68.82 -66.36 -14.82
N ARG A 741 69.09 -66.04 -13.55
CA ARG A 741 70.10 -66.74 -12.73
C ARG A 741 69.70 -68.18 -12.49
N GLU A 742 68.44 -68.47 -12.18
CA GLU A 742 67.91 -69.82 -12.01
C GLU A 742 67.91 -70.62 -13.32
N ARG A 743 67.52 -70.01 -14.45
CA ARG A 743 67.63 -70.61 -15.79
C ARG A 743 69.09 -70.90 -16.18
N SER A 744 70.01 -70.01 -15.79
CA SER A 744 71.46 -70.22 -15.95
C SER A 744 72.00 -71.31 -15.02
N HIS A 745 71.44 -71.46 -13.83
CA HIS A 745 71.76 -72.54 -12.88
C HIS A 745 71.26 -73.90 -13.38
N MET A 746 70.07 -73.95 -14.01
CA MET A 746 69.49 -75.17 -14.57
C MET A 746 70.19 -75.65 -15.85
N ARG A 747 70.82 -74.77 -16.64
CA ARG A 747 71.56 -75.15 -17.87
C ARG A 747 72.99 -75.65 -17.66
N ARG A 748 73.51 -75.69 -16.42
CA ARG A 748 74.90 -76.12 -16.11
C ARG A 748 75.07 -77.55 -15.60
N HIS A 749 74.01 -78.36 -15.52
CA HIS A 749 74.10 -79.74 -15.06
C HIS A 749 73.91 -80.79 -16.17
N THR A 750 74.78 -80.81 -17.18
CA THR A 750 75.19 -82.04 -17.90
C THR A 750 76.52 -81.80 -18.63
N GLY A 751 77.58 -82.53 -18.25
CA GLY A 751 78.80 -82.72 -19.06
C GLY A 751 80.12 -82.16 -18.50
N THR A 752 80.87 -83.02 -17.81
CA THR A 752 82.33 -82.97 -17.57
C THR A 752 83.05 -83.89 -18.59
N PRO A 753 84.40 -83.94 -18.73
CA PRO A 753 85.49 -83.06 -18.24
C PRO A 753 86.60 -82.71 -19.27
N ARG A 754 87.57 -81.88 -18.82
CA ARG A 754 89.06 -82.02 -19.01
C ARG A 754 89.79 -81.03 -19.95
N ARG A 755 90.46 -80.05 -19.30
CA ARG A 755 91.90 -79.65 -19.35
C ARG A 755 92.57 -79.30 -20.69
N GLY A 756 93.02 -78.04 -20.81
CA GLY A 756 94.12 -77.61 -21.71
C GLY A 756 94.27 -76.08 -21.81
N PRO A 757 95.49 -75.47 -21.73
CA PRO A 757 95.66 -74.06 -21.32
C PRO A 757 96.06 -73.06 -22.44
N SER A 758 95.98 -71.77 -22.06
CA SER A 758 96.69 -70.58 -22.57
C SER A 758 96.44 -70.09 -24.01
N GLN A 759 95.86 -68.89 -24.18
CA GLN A 759 96.58 -67.65 -24.53
C GLN A 759 95.61 -66.50 -24.90
N GLN A 760 95.96 -65.32 -24.39
CA GLN A 760 95.83 -63.96 -24.91
C GLN A 760 94.76 -63.56 -25.96
N SER A 761 94.16 -62.40 -25.63
CA SER A 761 93.95 -61.21 -26.46
C SER A 761 92.51 -60.84 -26.79
N GLY A 762 92.20 -59.55 -26.60
CA GLY A 762 91.36 -58.83 -27.55
C GLY A 762 89.95 -58.40 -27.12
N SER A 763 89.89 -57.24 -26.44
CA SER A 763 89.01 -56.10 -26.81
C SER A 763 87.53 -56.06 -26.39
N ARG A 764 87.19 -54.87 -25.82
CA ARG A 764 85.89 -54.16 -25.73
C ARG A 764 84.81 -54.75 -24.79
N ALA A 765 84.08 -53.97 -23.99
CA ALA A 765 84.09 -52.54 -23.66
C ALA A 765 83.45 -52.39 -22.27
N ALA A 766 84.04 -51.56 -21.43
CA ALA A 766 83.58 -51.32 -20.07
C ALA A 766 82.48 -50.27 -20.00
N CYS A 767 81.64 -50.50 -19.00
CA CYS A 767 80.56 -49.69 -18.49
C CYS A 767 81.03 -48.31 -17.97
N SER A 768 80.06 -47.40 -17.87
CA SER A 768 79.91 -46.37 -16.84
C SER A 768 81.04 -45.35 -16.60
N ALA A 769 80.76 -44.07 -16.86
CA ALA A 769 80.81 -43.01 -15.85
C ALA A 769 80.50 -41.65 -16.52
N GLN A 770 79.26 -41.17 -16.38
CA GLN A 770 78.96 -39.75 -16.60
C GLN A 770 79.37 -38.98 -15.35
N ARG A 771 80.27 -38.03 -15.57
CA ARG A 771 80.85 -37.11 -14.60
C ARG A 771 79.95 -35.89 -14.48
N LEU A 772 79.83 -35.44 -13.23
CA LEU A 772 79.23 -34.20 -12.77
C LEU A 772 79.64 -32.98 -13.62
N ASP A 773 78.67 -32.09 -13.88
CA ASP A 773 78.93 -30.65 -13.78
C ASP A 773 77.68 -29.88 -13.35
N ARG A 774 77.90 -29.01 -12.36
CA ARG A 774 76.97 -28.03 -11.79
C ARG A 774 76.85 -26.82 -12.71
N CYS A 775 75.62 -26.42 -13.04
CA CYS A 775 75.22 -25.05 -13.40
C CYS A 775 73.69 -25.03 -13.22
N GLY A 776 73.06 -24.25 -12.35
CA GLY A 776 73.11 -22.80 -12.22
C GLY A 776 71.65 -22.31 -12.21
N ALA A 777 70.92 -22.60 -11.13
CA ALA A 777 69.54 -22.13 -10.91
C ALA A 777 69.57 -20.70 -10.38
N GLY A 778 69.15 -19.73 -11.19
CA GLY A 778 69.21 -18.32 -10.82
C GLY A 778 68.35 -17.42 -11.70
N THR A 779 67.04 -17.69 -11.79
CA THR A 779 66.14 -16.72 -12.46
C THR A 779 64.67 -16.74 -12.01
N ALA A 780 64.23 -17.64 -11.13
CA ALA A 780 62.81 -17.70 -10.72
C ALA A 780 62.44 -16.85 -9.48
N ALA A 781 63.41 -16.40 -8.68
CA ALA A 781 63.14 -15.70 -7.41
C ALA A 781 62.88 -14.19 -7.54
N SER A 782 63.21 -13.56 -8.69
CA SER A 782 63.06 -12.11 -8.87
C SER A 782 61.65 -11.70 -9.31
N ALA A 783 60.94 -12.56 -10.05
CA ALA A 783 59.60 -12.25 -10.57
C ALA A 783 58.52 -12.24 -9.48
N ASN A 784 58.63 -13.08 -8.45
CA ASN A 784 57.68 -13.13 -7.33
C ASN A 784 57.82 -11.96 -6.35
N ARG A 785 59.00 -11.32 -6.29
CA ARG A 785 59.21 -10.15 -5.42
C ARG A 785 58.66 -8.86 -6.04
N SER A 786 58.63 -8.75 -7.38
CA SER A 786 58.04 -7.57 -8.05
C SER A 786 56.51 -7.59 -8.08
N THR A 787 55.88 -8.76 -8.18
CA THR A 787 54.42 -8.91 -8.08
C THR A 787 53.91 -8.67 -6.66
N ALA A 788 54.62 -9.16 -5.64
CA ALA A 788 54.29 -8.87 -4.24
C ALA A 788 54.41 -7.36 -3.92
N LYS A 789 55.47 -6.69 -4.39
CA LYS A 789 55.62 -5.23 -4.22
C LYS A 789 54.53 -4.44 -4.95
N ARG A 790 54.10 -4.87 -6.15
CA ARG A 790 52.98 -4.23 -6.87
C ARG A 790 51.65 -4.39 -6.13
N HIS A 791 51.37 -5.56 -5.57
CA HIS A 791 50.15 -5.78 -4.78
C HIS A 791 50.12 -4.98 -3.48
N VAL A 792 51.27 -4.85 -2.80
CA VAL A 792 51.37 -4.04 -1.57
C VAL A 792 51.21 -2.54 -1.89
N LEU A 793 51.81 -2.05 -2.98
CA LEU A 793 51.61 -0.67 -3.43
C LEU A 793 50.16 -0.39 -3.80
N LEU A 794 49.49 -1.32 -4.50
CA LEU A 794 48.09 -1.16 -4.91
C LEU A 794 47.14 -1.13 -3.70
N LEU A 795 47.43 -1.93 -2.67
CA LEU A 795 46.71 -1.93 -1.40
C LEU A 795 46.97 -0.65 -0.58
N GLN A 796 48.19 -0.12 -0.58
CA GLN A 796 48.49 1.16 0.07
C GLN A 796 47.80 2.34 -0.62
N THR A 797 47.74 2.39 -1.96
CA THR A 797 46.97 3.43 -2.66
C THR A 797 45.47 3.33 -2.40
N ARG A 798 44.89 2.13 -2.37
CA ARG A 798 43.46 1.96 -2.06
C ARG A 798 43.12 2.29 -0.60
N LEU A 799 44.03 2.03 0.33
CA LEU A 799 43.87 2.43 1.74
C LEU A 799 44.01 3.96 1.90
N ALA A 800 44.89 4.61 1.14
CA ALA A 800 45.00 6.07 1.14
C ALA A 800 43.76 6.75 0.51
N GLU A 801 43.20 6.19 -0.56
CA GLU A 801 41.94 6.67 -1.15
C GLU A 801 40.74 6.48 -0.21
N LEU A 802 40.68 5.37 0.53
CA LEU A 802 39.66 5.13 1.55
C LEU A 802 39.79 6.05 2.76
N ALA A 803 41.02 6.35 3.21
CA ALA A 803 41.26 7.31 4.28
C ALA A 803 40.83 8.73 3.88
N ALA A 804 41.14 9.14 2.64
CA ALA A 804 40.71 10.43 2.10
C ALA A 804 39.18 10.53 1.93
N ALA A 805 38.49 9.44 1.58
CA ALA A 805 37.03 9.40 1.47
C ALA A 805 36.30 9.39 2.83
N LEU A 806 36.96 8.91 3.89
CA LEU A 806 36.42 8.85 5.24
C LEU A 806 36.78 10.07 6.11
N GLY A 807 37.53 11.04 5.58
CA GLY A 807 37.84 12.30 6.27
C GLY A 807 38.77 12.18 7.48
N CYS A 808 39.63 11.14 7.52
CA CYS A 808 40.68 10.98 8.53
C CYS A 808 42.04 11.48 8.02
#